data_AF-A0A6P9CSN3-F1
#
_entry.id   AF-A0A6P9CSN3-F1
#
_cell.length_a   1.000
_cell.length_b   1.000
_cell.length_c   1.000
_cell.angle_alpha   90.00
_cell.angle_beta   90.00
_cell.angle_gamma   90.00
#
_symmetry.space_group_name_H-M   'P 1'
#
loop_
_entity.id
_entity.type
_entity.pdbx_description
1 polymer ?
#
loop_
_entity_poly.entity_id
_entity_poly.type
_entity_poly.pdbx_seq_one_letter_code
_entity_poly.pdbx_strand_id
1 'polypeptide(L)'
;MILIFHVFYLKILYGSTPMINDKTKEDFFHQMFPDGTLQYIGILELLLYFNWIWIGVVASDDDNGEIFVQNILPKYSQHGICVDFLEAMPKMTFSGDLTEIVTKWFATSHIVTGSTANTVIIQGEIHTIGVLRLIFHVAKFYDTAIESRVWIMTAQMAFASPGFLRDSDVNCLHGALSFAIHTNSPRGFQRFLKERNPVSENGDGFIRVLWKEAFNCDFSDSTLEEKDAEICTGEEKLENLPMTLFDTSMSGHSYSIYNAVYIVAHALHTITSSKRRQRAKMKQKGQDQLNREPWQKRPHSLCNDNCHSGSSKTKIEGKPFCCYSCHSCPEGKIANQKDMDDCLPCPEGQYPNSNHNSCLPKHITFLSYEDTLGTSLAITAIVFACIATVVLGIFIKYQDTPIVKANNRNITYLLLISLVLSFLCSLLFIGQPELVTCLFRQAAFGIVFSVAISCILAKTIIVILAFMASMPGSKMRRWLGKRLDNYIVVSCSFVQVILCTAWLVTSAPHPEADMNLVADEIILGCNEGSTLMFYCVLLYLLFLAIVGFSVAFQARHLPDSFNETKFISFSLLCFCSVWLSFFPTYLSTKGKYMVAVEIFSILSSSAGLLGCIFFPKCFVILVRPDLNNKKQLIRGKREGI
;
A
#
# COMPACT_ATOMS: atom_id res chain seq x y z
N MET A 1 -33.70 50.90 0.26
CA MET A 1 -33.93 49.50 -0.16
C MET A 1 -33.56 49.39 -1.63
N ILE A 2 -32.32 48.99 -1.93
CA ILE A 2 -31.82 48.85 -3.30
C ILE A 2 -32.02 47.39 -3.69
N LEU A 3 -32.96 47.10 -4.59
CA LEU A 3 -33.09 45.78 -5.22
C LEU A 3 -31.98 45.64 -6.26
N ILE A 4 -31.00 44.79 -5.98
CA ILE A 4 -30.05 44.30 -6.98
C ILE A 4 -30.75 43.17 -7.73
N PHE A 5 -31.15 43.41 -8.98
CA PHE A 5 -31.53 42.35 -9.89
C PHE A 5 -30.25 41.65 -10.38
N HIS A 6 -30.01 40.41 -9.92
CA HIS A 6 -29.03 39.53 -10.56
C HIS A 6 -29.60 39.10 -11.92
N VAL A 7 -29.15 39.75 -13.00
CA VAL A 7 -29.41 39.29 -14.37
C VAL A 7 -28.36 38.25 -14.73
N PHE A 8 -28.79 37.01 -14.95
CA PHE A 8 -27.92 35.94 -15.45
C PHE A 8 -27.75 36.09 -16.96
N TYR A 9 -26.52 36.30 -17.43
CA TYR A 9 -26.20 36.38 -18.86
C TYR A 9 -25.57 35.07 -19.33
N LEU A 10 -26.15 34.44 -20.35
CA LEU A 10 -25.57 33.30 -21.05
C LEU A 10 -24.40 33.78 -21.91
N LYS A 11 -23.24 33.12 -21.82
CA LYS A 11 -22.07 33.44 -22.67
C LYS A 11 -21.71 32.23 -23.53
N ILE A 12 -21.66 32.44 -24.85
CA ILE A 12 -21.23 31.43 -25.82
C ILE A 12 -19.88 31.86 -26.39
N LEU A 13 -18.90 30.99 -26.25
CA LEU A 13 -17.51 31.22 -26.64
C LEU A 13 -17.22 30.45 -27.91
N TYR A 14 -16.58 31.10 -28.88
CA TYR A 14 -16.20 30.50 -30.16
C TYR A 14 -14.67 30.33 -30.30
N GLY A 15 -13.88 30.73 -29.30
CA GLY A 15 -12.43 30.55 -29.20
C GLY A 15 -12.01 29.70 -28.00
N SER A 16 -10.69 29.60 -27.76
CA SER A 16 -10.10 29.03 -26.54
C SER A 16 -10.54 29.80 -25.31
N THR A 17 -10.65 29.10 -24.18
CA THR A 17 -10.83 29.72 -22.88
C THR A 17 -9.67 29.36 -21.97
N PRO A 18 -9.19 30.28 -21.12
CA PRO A 18 -8.34 29.88 -19.99
C PRO A 18 -9.12 28.90 -19.11
N MET A 19 -8.43 27.89 -18.54
CA MET A 19 -9.07 26.95 -17.62
C MET A 19 -9.61 27.72 -16.40
N ILE A 20 -10.93 27.85 -16.29
CA ILE A 20 -11.58 28.55 -15.18
C ILE A 20 -11.66 27.58 -14.00
N ASN A 21 -10.93 27.88 -12.92
CA ASN A 21 -10.81 27.00 -11.74
C ASN A 21 -12.04 27.05 -10.78
N ASP A 22 -13.10 27.76 -11.17
CA ASP A 22 -14.24 28.11 -10.31
C ASP A 22 -15.53 27.45 -10.82
N LYS A 23 -15.83 26.26 -10.27
CA LYS A 23 -16.98 25.40 -10.60
C LYS A 23 -18.34 26.12 -10.55
N THR A 24 -18.45 27.23 -9.81
CA THR A 24 -19.69 28.00 -9.70
C THR A 24 -19.99 28.90 -10.90
N LYS A 25 -19.00 29.14 -11.76
CA LYS A 25 -19.14 29.94 -13.00
C LYS A 25 -19.31 29.09 -14.25
N GLU A 26 -19.03 27.79 -14.20
CA GLU A 26 -19.13 26.87 -15.34
C GLU A 26 -20.55 26.72 -15.88
N ASP A 27 -21.58 26.93 -15.04
CA ASP A 27 -22.99 26.72 -15.41
C ASP A 27 -23.53 27.67 -16.51
N PHE A 28 -22.80 28.75 -16.86
CA PHE A 28 -23.26 29.78 -17.81
C PHE A 28 -22.36 29.96 -19.06
N PHE A 29 -21.30 29.14 -19.20
CA PHE A 29 -20.40 29.19 -20.36
C PHE A 29 -20.59 27.96 -21.26
N HIS A 30 -20.78 28.20 -22.56
CA HIS A 30 -20.81 27.15 -23.57
C HIS A 30 -19.78 27.43 -24.65
N GLN A 31 -18.87 26.47 -24.88
CA GLN A 31 -17.79 26.61 -25.85
C GLN A 31 -18.11 25.83 -27.13
N MET A 32 -17.95 26.48 -28.28
CA MET A 32 -18.10 25.85 -29.60
C MET A 32 -16.77 25.34 -30.17
N PHE A 33 -15.66 25.92 -29.70
CA PHE A 33 -14.31 25.44 -30.02
C PHE A 33 -14.01 24.16 -29.23
N PRO A 34 -13.37 23.14 -29.84
CA PRO A 34 -13.03 21.90 -29.13
C PRO A 34 -12.09 22.13 -27.93
N ASP A 35 -12.17 21.29 -26.91
CA ASP A 35 -11.25 21.36 -25.76
C ASP A 35 -9.78 21.31 -26.24
N GLY A 36 -9.01 22.34 -25.90
CA GLY A 36 -7.60 22.48 -26.26
C GLY A 36 -6.74 21.31 -25.75
N THR A 37 -7.16 20.65 -24.67
CA THR A 37 -6.49 19.47 -24.11
C THR A 37 -6.39 18.33 -25.13
N LEU A 38 -7.42 18.13 -25.94
CA LEU A 38 -7.44 17.06 -26.95
C LEU A 38 -6.39 17.29 -28.04
N GLN A 39 -6.17 18.54 -28.40
CA GLN A 39 -5.17 18.91 -29.40
C GLN A 39 -3.75 18.62 -28.90
N TYR A 40 -3.47 18.89 -27.62
CA TYR A 40 -2.17 18.57 -27.03
C TYR A 40 -1.93 17.06 -26.91
N ILE A 41 -2.97 16.28 -26.58
CA ILE A 41 -2.87 14.82 -26.63
C ILE A 41 -2.58 14.35 -28.06
N GLY A 42 -3.21 14.96 -29.07
CA GLY A 42 -2.91 14.70 -30.48
C GLY A 42 -1.46 15.00 -30.85
N ILE A 43 -0.93 16.16 -30.44
CA ILE A 43 0.49 16.53 -30.66
C ILE A 43 1.42 15.52 -29.99
N LEU A 44 1.12 15.09 -28.77
CA LEU A 44 1.89 14.06 -28.07
C LEU A 44 1.94 12.75 -28.87
N GLU A 45 0.79 12.26 -29.33
CA GLU A 45 0.71 11.05 -30.16
C GLU A 45 1.49 11.20 -31.48
N LEU A 46 1.47 12.39 -32.09
CA LEU A 46 2.24 12.70 -33.30
C LEU A 46 3.75 12.62 -33.03
N LEU A 47 4.23 13.22 -31.94
CA LEU A 47 5.64 13.19 -31.55
C LEU A 47 6.10 11.74 -31.29
N LEU A 48 5.28 10.95 -30.60
CA LEU A 48 5.56 9.55 -30.31
C LEU A 48 5.57 8.70 -31.57
N TYR A 49 4.62 8.92 -32.49
CA TYR A 49 4.54 8.19 -33.76
C TYR A 49 5.80 8.37 -34.62
N PHE A 50 6.35 9.59 -34.67
CA PHE A 50 7.59 9.89 -35.39
C PHE A 50 8.86 9.71 -34.56
N ASN A 51 8.76 9.28 -33.30
CA ASN A 51 9.86 9.16 -32.33
C ASN A 51 10.65 10.47 -32.13
N TRP A 52 9.98 11.63 -32.20
CA TRP A 52 10.58 12.93 -31.90
C TRP A 52 10.62 13.15 -30.38
N ILE A 53 11.70 12.68 -29.75
CA ILE A 53 11.89 12.71 -28.31
C ILE A 53 12.67 13.92 -27.79
N TRP A 54 13.28 14.72 -28.68
CA TRP A 54 14.04 15.92 -28.34
C TRP A 54 13.44 17.11 -29.09
N ILE A 55 12.71 17.96 -28.35
CA ILE A 55 11.90 19.03 -28.94
C ILE A 55 12.26 20.40 -28.38
N GLY A 56 12.03 21.44 -29.18
CA GLY A 56 11.93 22.82 -28.71
C GLY A 56 10.48 23.19 -28.46
N VAL A 57 10.23 24.10 -27.53
CA VAL A 57 8.89 24.64 -27.27
C VAL A 57 8.94 26.15 -27.26
N VAL A 58 8.03 26.77 -28.03
CA VAL A 58 7.76 28.19 -27.97
C VAL A 58 6.29 28.38 -27.63
N ALA A 59 6.00 28.91 -26.45
CA ALA A 59 4.64 29.09 -25.93
C ALA A 59 4.24 30.56 -25.94
N SER A 60 2.96 30.86 -26.09
CA SER A 60 2.48 32.24 -25.97
C SER A 60 2.62 32.74 -24.54
N ASP A 61 3.01 34.00 -24.37
CA ASP A 61 3.13 34.63 -23.04
C ASP A 61 1.74 34.99 -22.49
N ASP A 62 0.79 34.07 -22.48
CA ASP A 62 -0.57 34.27 -21.97
C ASP A 62 -0.97 33.13 -21.03
N ASP A 63 -2.12 33.28 -20.37
CA ASP A 63 -2.63 32.27 -19.43
C ASP A 63 -2.73 30.88 -20.09
N ASN A 64 -3.04 30.82 -21.40
CA ASN A 64 -3.15 29.56 -22.13
C ASN A 64 -1.78 28.90 -22.36
N GLY A 65 -0.75 29.69 -22.66
CA GLY A 65 0.63 29.22 -22.75
C GLY A 65 1.19 28.77 -21.41
N GLU A 66 0.90 29.50 -20.32
CA GLU A 66 1.31 29.10 -18.97
C GLU A 66 0.63 27.78 -18.54
N ILE A 67 -0.68 27.63 -18.80
CA ILE A 67 -1.40 26.38 -18.54
C ILE A 67 -0.82 25.22 -19.36
N PHE A 68 -0.47 25.46 -20.62
CA PHE A 68 0.19 24.44 -21.45
C PHE A 68 1.54 24.02 -20.85
N VAL A 69 2.37 24.98 -20.46
CA VAL A 69 3.67 24.71 -19.84
C VAL A 69 3.55 23.97 -18.52
N GLN A 70 2.60 24.34 -17.65
CA GLN A 70 2.48 23.76 -16.32
C GLN A 70 1.75 22.41 -16.31
N ASN A 71 0.70 22.24 -17.13
CA ASN A 71 -0.18 21.07 -17.03
C ASN A 71 0.00 20.06 -18.16
N ILE A 72 0.55 20.47 -19.31
CA ILE A 72 0.65 19.63 -20.51
C ILE A 72 2.09 19.20 -20.76
N LEU A 73 3.07 20.11 -20.75
CA LEU A 73 4.47 19.73 -20.98
C LEU A 73 4.99 18.64 -20.02
N PRO A 74 4.65 18.63 -18.71
CA PRO A 74 5.05 17.54 -17.83
C PRO A 74 4.52 16.18 -18.28
N LYS A 75 3.34 16.13 -18.93
CA LYS A 75 2.80 14.90 -19.51
C LYS A 75 3.63 14.44 -20.70
N TYR A 76 4.20 15.36 -21.49
CA TYR A 76 5.09 14.99 -22.61
C TYR A 76 6.39 14.41 -22.07
N SER A 77 6.93 14.99 -20.99
CA SER A 77 8.11 14.46 -20.30
C SER A 77 7.87 13.08 -19.67
N GLN A 78 6.67 12.83 -19.11
CA GLN A 78 6.27 11.50 -18.68
C GLN A 78 6.27 10.49 -19.83
N HIS A 79 6.04 10.95 -21.05
CA HIS A 79 6.08 10.14 -22.27
C HIS A 79 7.48 10.09 -22.93
N GLY A 80 8.53 10.47 -22.20
CA GLY A 80 9.91 10.37 -22.65
C GLY A 80 10.35 11.44 -23.65
N ILE A 81 9.56 12.51 -23.82
CA ILE A 81 9.91 13.65 -24.65
C ILE A 81 10.59 14.71 -23.79
N CYS A 82 11.84 15.01 -24.11
CA CYS A 82 12.63 16.04 -23.45
C CYS A 82 12.54 17.36 -24.23
N VAL A 83 12.51 18.46 -23.47
CA VAL A 83 12.47 19.82 -24.00
C VAL A 83 13.87 20.42 -23.91
N ASP A 84 14.47 20.77 -25.06
CA ASP A 84 15.79 21.40 -25.16
C ASP A 84 15.75 22.85 -24.69
N PHE A 85 14.75 23.58 -25.18
CA PHE A 85 14.49 24.96 -24.81
C PHE A 85 12.98 25.21 -24.71
N LEU A 86 12.63 26.10 -23.78
CA LEU A 86 11.28 26.59 -23.58
C LEU A 86 11.33 28.12 -23.58
N GLU A 87 10.82 28.72 -24.65
CA GLU A 87 10.82 30.17 -24.83
C GLU A 87 9.40 30.74 -24.92
N ALA A 88 9.24 31.99 -24.50
CA ALA A 88 7.97 32.69 -24.60
C ALA A 88 7.91 33.51 -25.89
N MET A 89 6.80 33.43 -26.63
CA MET A 89 6.57 34.28 -27.79
C MET A 89 6.46 35.75 -27.36
N PRO A 90 7.17 36.68 -28.04
CA PRO A 90 7.01 38.11 -27.76
C PRO A 90 5.57 38.57 -27.99
N LYS A 91 5.00 39.28 -27.01
CA LYS A 91 3.71 39.95 -27.18
C LYS A 91 3.84 41.14 -28.13
N MET A 92 3.01 41.17 -29.17
CA MET A 92 2.76 42.40 -29.95
C MET A 92 1.83 43.31 -29.14
N THR A 93 2.39 44.22 -28.33
CA THR A 93 1.61 45.30 -27.71
C THR A 93 1.55 46.49 -28.66
N PHE A 94 0.37 47.09 -28.81
CA PHE A 94 0.15 48.27 -29.67
C PHE A 94 0.97 49.51 -29.24
N SER A 95 1.51 49.49 -28.01
CA SER A 95 2.34 50.53 -27.40
C SER A 95 3.79 50.10 -27.10
N GLY A 96 4.21 48.91 -27.54
CA GLY A 96 5.53 48.35 -27.24
C GLY A 96 6.63 48.93 -28.11
N ASP A 97 7.81 49.13 -27.53
CA ASP A 97 9.01 49.52 -28.26
C ASP A 97 9.39 48.39 -29.23
N LEU A 98 9.34 48.65 -30.55
CA LEU A 98 9.77 47.70 -31.60
C LEU A 98 11.16 47.10 -31.29
N THR A 99 12.01 47.88 -30.62
CA THR A 99 13.34 47.49 -30.18
C THR A 99 13.32 46.34 -29.15
N GLU A 100 12.32 46.30 -28.26
CA GLU A 100 12.16 45.24 -27.26
C GLU A 100 11.72 43.92 -27.91
N ILE A 101 10.81 43.98 -28.88
CA ILE A 101 10.34 42.81 -29.64
C ILE A 101 11.50 42.22 -30.45
N VAL A 102 12.29 43.08 -31.11
CA VAL A 102 13.45 42.69 -31.90
C VAL A 102 14.56 42.08 -31.04
N THR A 103 14.84 42.64 -29.85
CA THR A 103 15.88 42.09 -28.95
C THR A 103 15.47 40.75 -28.33
N LYS A 104 14.23 40.61 -27.86
CA LYS A 104 13.69 39.31 -27.39
C LYS A 104 13.69 38.27 -28.51
N TRP A 105 13.40 38.69 -29.74
CA TRP A 105 13.52 37.83 -30.90
C TRP A 105 14.96 37.35 -31.11
N PHE A 106 15.95 38.24 -31.19
CA PHE A 106 17.35 37.80 -31.41
C PHE A 106 17.84 36.83 -30.34
N ALA A 107 17.40 37.01 -29.09
CA ALA A 107 17.67 36.06 -28.01
C ALA A 107 17.01 34.70 -28.29
N THR A 108 15.70 34.69 -28.59
CA THR A 108 14.93 33.47 -28.87
C THR A 108 15.46 32.75 -30.11
N SER A 109 15.75 33.49 -31.18
CA SER A 109 16.24 32.93 -32.44
C SER A 109 17.61 32.29 -32.27
N HIS A 110 18.51 32.93 -31.50
CA HIS A 110 19.82 32.36 -31.20
C HIS A 110 19.70 31.03 -30.43
N ILE A 111 18.75 30.94 -29.49
CA ILE A 111 18.46 29.71 -28.74
C ILE A 111 17.90 28.64 -29.67
N VAL A 112 16.92 28.99 -30.52
CA VAL A 112 16.32 28.06 -31.48
C VAL A 112 17.37 27.57 -32.48
N THR A 113 18.21 28.44 -33.05
CA THR A 113 19.23 28.03 -34.02
C THR A 113 20.38 27.26 -33.37
N GLY A 114 20.75 27.58 -32.13
CA GLY A 114 21.79 26.87 -31.38
C GLY A 114 21.36 25.52 -30.82
N SER A 115 20.05 25.27 -30.78
CA SER A 115 19.46 24.02 -30.32
C SER A 115 19.61 22.89 -31.35
N THR A 116 19.81 21.68 -30.84
CA THR A 116 19.86 20.45 -31.64
C THR A 116 18.46 19.85 -31.93
N ALA A 117 17.40 20.47 -31.42
CA ALA A 117 16.03 19.99 -31.58
C ALA A 117 15.46 20.30 -32.98
N ASN A 118 15.36 19.27 -33.82
CA ASN A 118 14.80 19.40 -35.17
C ASN A 118 13.29 19.61 -35.20
N THR A 119 12.59 19.39 -34.08
CA THR A 119 11.13 19.55 -33.96
C THR A 119 10.82 20.62 -32.93
N VAL A 120 9.99 21.60 -33.31
CA VAL A 120 9.63 22.73 -32.44
C VAL A 120 8.13 22.89 -32.38
N ILE A 121 7.58 22.88 -31.17
CA ILE A 121 6.15 23.11 -30.92
C ILE A 121 5.92 24.61 -30.74
N ILE A 122 5.00 25.17 -31.52
CA ILE A 122 4.54 26.55 -31.40
C ILE A 122 3.13 26.54 -30.82
N GLN A 123 3.02 26.88 -29.54
CA GLN A 123 1.74 27.09 -28.88
C GLN A 123 1.33 28.56 -28.99
N GLY A 124 0.12 28.79 -29.52
CA GLY A 124 -0.43 30.13 -29.61
C GLY A 124 -1.80 30.18 -30.27
N GLU A 125 -2.27 31.39 -30.51
CA GLU A 125 -3.60 31.64 -31.06
C GLU A 125 -3.52 32.27 -32.45
N ILE A 126 -4.61 32.86 -32.92
CA ILE A 126 -4.71 33.42 -34.27
C ILE A 126 -3.67 34.53 -34.53
N HIS A 127 -3.33 35.33 -33.52
CA HIS A 127 -2.39 36.44 -33.68
C HIS A 127 -0.92 36.00 -33.76
N THR A 128 -0.59 34.80 -33.27
CA THR A 128 0.77 34.27 -33.20
C THR A 128 1.39 34.08 -34.59
N ILE A 129 0.59 33.79 -35.62
CA ILE A 129 1.09 33.66 -37.00
C ILE A 129 1.66 34.98 -37.53
N GLY A 130 1.06 36.12 -37.18
CA GLY A 130 1.49 37.43 -37.64
C GLY A 130 2.85 37.78 -37.04
N VAL A 131 3.02 37.51 -35.74
CA VAL A 131 4.30 37.68 -35.04
C VAL A 131 5.36 36.77 -35.66
N LEU A 132 5.03 35.49 -35.85
CA LEU A 132 5.94 34.50 -36.41
C LEU A 132 6.39 34.84 -37.84
N ARG A 133 5.49 35.32 -38.70
CA ARG A 133 5.82 35.74 -40.07
C ARG A 133 6.64 37.03 -40.11
N LEU A 134 6.32 38.01 -39.27
CA LEU A 134 7.15 39.23 -39.12
C LEU A 134 8.57 38.87 -38.68
N ILE A 135 8.67 37.99 -37.71
CA ILE A 135 9.92 37.43 -37.20
C ILE A 135 10.75 36.80 -38.33
N PHE A 136 10.16 35.92 -39.14
CA PHE A 136 10.87 35.26 -40.23
C PHE A 136 11.25 36.23 -41.35
N HIS A 137 10.42 37.23 -41.61
CA HIS A 137 10.71 38.27 -42.58
C HIS A 137 11.94 39.09 -42.17
N VAL A 138 12.05 39.44 -40.88
CA VAL A 138 13.22 40.14 -40.32
C VAL A 138 14.45 39.22 -40.30
N ALA A 139 14.31 37.94 -39.95
CA ALA A 139 15.43 36.98 -39.94
C ALA A 139 16.08 36.82 -41.33
N LYS A 140 15.28 36.88 -42.40
CA LYS A 140 15.77 36.87 -43.78
C LYS A 140 16.59 38.14 -44.11
N PHE A 141 16.25 39.27 -43.51
CA PHE A 141 16.97 40.53 -43.69
C PHE A 141 18.37 40.51 -43.03
N TYR A 142 18.52 39.78 -41.92
CA TYR A 142 19.78 39.65 -41.17
C TYR A 142 20.61 38.42 -41.55
N ASP A 143 20.25 37.69 -42.61
CA ASP A 143 20.92 36.49 -43.13
C ASP A 143 21.14 35.38 -42.09
N THR A 144 20.28 35.33 -41.08
CA THR A 144 20.23 34.23 -40.09
C THR A 144 19.41 33.09 -40.67
N ALA A 145 20.10 32.08 -41.21
CA ALA A 145 19.47 30.87 -41.75
C ALA A 145 18.90 30.02 -40.60
N ILE A 146 17.58 29.98 -40.46
CA ILE A 146 16.91 29.00 -39.61
C ILE A 146 16.84 27.72 -40.42
N GLU A 147 17.64 26.72 -40.02
CA GLU A 147 17.68 25.39 -40.64
C GLU A 147 16.27 24.78 -40.77
N SER A 148 16.09 23.88 -41.73
CA SER A 148 14.81 23.19 -41.94
C SER A 148 14.40 22.37 -40.71
N ARG A 149 13.52 22.94 -39.88
CA ARG A 149 12.92 22.30 -38.70
C ARG A 149 11.48 21.90 -38.97
N VAL A 150 11.01 20.91 -38.23
CA VAL A 150 9.60 20.49 -38.23
C VAL A 150 8.84 21.34 -37.22
N TRP A 151 8.04 22.26 -37.72
CA TRP A 151 7.17 23.10 -36.89
C TRP A 151 5.86 22.38 -36.60
N ILE A 152 5.49 22.25 -35.33
CA ILE A 152 4.19 21.72 -34.91
C ILE A 152 3.37 22.86 -34.32
N MET A 153 2.31 23.24 -35.02
CA MET A 153 1.46 24.37 -34.70
C MET A 153 0.15 23.91 -34.08
N THR A 154 -0.45 24.80 -33.29
CA THR A 154 -1.75 24.56 -32.67
C THR A 154 -2.90 24.88 -33.62
N ALA A 155 -4.07 24.24 -33.40
CA ALA A 155 -5.20 24.30 -34.33
C ALA A 155 -5.87 25.68 -34.44
N GLN A 156 -5.56 26.56 -33.49
CA GLN A 156 -6.06 27.93 -33.44
C GLN A 156 -5.24 28.90 -34.27
N MET A 157 -4.09 28.49 -34.80
CA MET A 157 -3.28 29.34 -35.66
C MET A 157 -3.88 29.34 -37.07
N ALA A 158 -4.35 30.50 -37.53
CA ALA A 158 -4.73 30.69 -38.92
C ALA A 158 -3.49 31.02 -39.77
N PHE A 159 -3.51 30.75 -41.07
CA PHE A 159 -2.39 31.07 -41.98
C PHE A 159 -2.51 32.47 -42.62
N ALA A 160 -3.69 33.08 -42.53
CA ALA A 160 -3.93 34.44 -43.00
C ALA A 160 -3.26 35.45 -42.07
N SER A 161 -2.53 36.42 -42.62
CA SER A 161 -1.86 37.50 -41.87
C SER A 161 -2.32 38.88 -42.33
N PRO A 162 -2.01 39.95 -41.57
CA PRO A 162 -2.18 41.32 -42.04
C PRO A 162 -1.45 41.55 -43.37
N GLY A 163 -1.97 42.49 -44.17
CA GLY A 163 -1.51 42.80 -45.52
C GLY A 163 -0.09 43.38 -45.57
N PHE A 164 0.42 43.98 -44.48
CA PHE A 164 1.80 44.47 -44.45
C PHE A 164 2.87 43.35 -44.62
N LEU A 165 2.52 42.08 -44.40
CA LEU A 165 3.38 40.90 -44.62
C LEU A 165 3.10 40.20 -45.96
N ARG A 166 2.47 40.88 -46.91
CA ARG A 166 2.06 40.33 -48.22
C ARG A 166 3.21 39.75 -49.02
N ASP A 167 4.35 40.42 -49.04
CA ASP A 167 5.54 39.99 -49.80
C ASP A 167 6.46 39.04 -49.02
N SER A 168 6.11 38.71 -47.77
CA SER A 168 6.87 37.79 -46.94
C SER A 168 6.56 36.34 -47.32
N ASP A 169 7.55 35.69 -47.94
CA ASP A 169 7.54 34.27 -48.29
C ASP A 169 7.34 33.36 -47.06
N VAL A 170 6.46 32.37 -47.18
CA VAL A 170 6.12 31.40 -46.13
C VAL A 170 6.96 30.11 -46.19
N ASN A 171 7.98 30.07 -47.04
CA ASN A 171 8.89 28.93 -47.18
C ASN A 171 9.53 28.47 -45.86
N CYS A 172 9.65 29.34 -44.85
CA CYS A 172 10.11 28.98 -43.51
C CYS A 172 9.18 28.03 -42.74
N LEU A 173 7.89 28.01 -43.07
CA LEU A 173 6.88 27.10 -42.54
C LEU A 173 6.61 25.91 -43.47
N HIS A 174 7.42 25.75 -44.52
CA HIS A 174 7.29 24.61 -45.43
C HIS A 174 7.50 23.30 -44.66
N GLY A 175 6.52 22.39 -44.74
CA GLY A 175 6.53 21.13 -44.00
C GLY A 175 6.04 21.24 -42.55
N ALA A 176 5.47 22.38 -42.13
CA ALA A 176 4.83 22.51 -40.83
C ALA A 176 3.60 21.59 -40.70
N LEU A 177 3.40 21.04 -39.50
CA LEU A 177 2.27 20.19 -39.13
C LEU A 177 1.35 20.96 -38.20
N SER A 178 0.05 20.95 -38.47
CA SER A 178 -0.95 21.56 -37.60
C SER A 178 -2.18 20.65 -37.48
N PHE A 179 -2.80 20.66 -36.31
CA PHE A 179 -4.10 20.03 -36.12
C PHE A 179 -5.19 20.92 -36.71
N ALA A 180 -6.16 20.34 -37.42
CA ALA A 180 -7.28 21.09 -37.97
C ALA A 180 -8.57 20.70 -37.24
N ILE A 181 -9.41 21.70 -36.95
CA ILE A 181 -10.76 21.45 -36.47
C ILE A 181 -11.60 20.94 -37.63
N HIS A 182 -12.45 19.95 -37.36
CA HIS A 182 -13.40 19.49 -38.37
C HIS A 182 -14.39 20.61 -38.72
N THR A 183 -14.40 21.01 -39.98
CA THR A 183 -15.34 21.99 -40.52
C THR A 183 -16.20 21.37 -41.61
N ASN A 184 -17.44 21.85 -41.72
CA ASN A 184 -18.30 21.59 -42.86
C ASN A 184 -18.62 22.92 -43.51
N SER A 185 -18.49 22.99 -44.83
CA SER A 185 -18.87 24.19 -45.59
C SER A 185 -20.40 24.31 -45.62
N PRO A 186 -21.00 25.33 -44.97
CA PRO A 186 -22.44 25.52 -45.01
C PRO A 186 -22.91 25.73 -46.45
N ARG A 187 -24.11 25.22 -46.77
CA ARG A 187 -24.69 25.42 -48.10
C ARG A 187 -24.84 26.92 -48.36
N GLY A 188 -24.22 27.39 -49.43
CA GLY A 188 -24.22 28.80 -49.83
C GLY A 188 -23.05 29.64 -49.32
N PHE A 189 -22.13 29.11 -48.50
CA PHE A 189 -20.97 29.88 -48.00
C PHE A 189 -20.06 30.38 -49.13
N GLN A 190 -19.72 29.52 -50.09
CA GLN A 190 -18.93 29.91 -51.26
C GLN A 190 -19.63 30.97 -52.12
N ARG A 191 -20.95 30.85 -52.27
CA ARG A 191 -21.76 31.84 -52.98
C ARG A 191 -21.78 33.18 -52.21
N PHE A 192 -21.91 33.13 -50.88
CA PHE A 192 -21.88 34.29 -50.01
C PHE A 192 -20.57 35.08 -50.15
N LEU A 193 -19.42 34.40 -50.24
CA LEU A 193 -18.11 35.03 -50.45
C LEU A 193 -17.98 35.66 -51.84
N LYS A 194 -18.45 34.96 -52.90
CA LYS A 194 -18.43 35.45 -54.30
C LYS A 194 -19.29 36.70 -54.53
N GLU A 195 -20.38 36.83 -53.79
CA GLU A 195 -21.34 37.94 -53.93
C GLU A 195 -20.93 39.18 -53.13
N ARG A 196 -19.84 39.12 -52.34
CA ARG A 196 -19.34 40.30 -51.61
C ARG A 196 -18.75 41.31 -52.60
N ASN A 197 -19.21 42.56 -52.52
CA ASN A 197 -18.66 43.66 -53.31
C ASN A 197 -18.69 44.97 -52.49
N PRO A 198 -17.54 45.66 -52.31
CA PRO A 198 -17.41 46.85 -51.46
C PRO A 198 -18.20 48.07 -51.96
N VAL A 199 -18.63 48.06 -53.22
CA VAL A 199 -19.44 49.11 -53.86
C VAL A 199 -20.94 48.86 -53.65
N SER A 200 -21.36 47.60 -53.52
CA SER A 200 -22.78 47.21 -53.42
C SER A 200 -23.32 47.17 -51.98
N GLU A 201 -22.44 47.06 -50.98
CA GLU A 201 -22.84 46.93 -49.58
C GLU A 201 -22.92 48.30 -48.89
N ASN A 202 -24.14 48.80 -48.66
CA ASN A 202 -24.41 49.99 -47.84
C ASN A 202 -24.41 49.63 -46.33
N GLY A 203 -23.35 48.97 -45.86
CA GLY A 203 -23.18 48.46 -44.49
C GLY A 203 -22.05 49.12 -43.71
N ASP A 204 -21.65 48.50 -42.58
CA ASP A 204 -20.49 48.95 -41.81
C ASP A 204 -19.22 48.92 -42.68
N GLY A 205 -18.30 49.86 -42.47
CA GLY A 205 -17.14 50.06 -43.35
C GLY A 205 -16.13 48.90 -43.35
N PHE A 206 -16.38 47.77 -42.67
CA PHE A 206 -15.41 46.67 -42.53
C PHE A 206 -15.05 46.03 -43.86
N ILE A 207 -16.01 45.87 -44.77
CA ILE A 207 -15.74 45.29 -46.09
C ILE A 207 -14.84 46.21 -46.91
N ARG A 208 -14.96 47.53 -46.77
CA ARG A 208 -14.00 48.47 -47.39
C ARG A 208 -12.61 48.35 -46.79
N VAL A 209 -12.51 48.26 -45.45
CA VAL A 209 -11.22 48.05 -44.76
C VAL A 209 -10.56 46.74 -45.20
N LEU A 210 -11.34 45.66 -45.28
CA LEU A 210 -10.87 44.36 -45.77
C LEU A 210 -10.37 44.46 -47.21
N TRP A 211 -11.08 45.15 -48.11
CA TRP A 211 -10.65 45.30 -49.50
C TRP A 211 -9.36 46.12 -49.63
N LYS A 212 -9.24 47.23 -48.87
CA LYS A 212 -8.02 48.03 -48.84
C LYS A 212 -6.81 47.17 -48.44
N GLU A 213 -6.95 46.40 -47.36
CA GLU A 213 -5.86 45.57 -46.82
C GLU A 213 -5.54 44.37 -47.74
N ALA A 214 -6.57 43.70 -48.27
CA ALA A 214 -6.41 42.48 -49.04
C ALA A 214 -5.83 42.73 -50.45
N PHE A 215 -6.27 43.81 -51.10
CA PHE A 215 -5.84 44.15 -52.46
C PHE A 215 -4.76 45.23 -52.51
N ASN A 216 -4.44 45.89 -51.39
CA ASN A 216 -3.51 47.03 -51.31
C ASN A 216 -3.94 48.18 -52.24
N CYS A 217 -5.22 48.51 -52.19
CA CYS A 217 -5.84 49.56 -52.98
C CYS A 217 -6.52 50.58 -52.07
N ASP A 218 -6.81 51.78 -52.58
CA ASP A 218 -7.56 52.80 -51.84
C ASP A 218 -8.92 53.11 -52.52
N PHE A 219 -9.90 53.49 -51.70
CA PHE A 219 -11.17 54.03 -52.19
C PHE A 219 -11.02 55.54 -52.26
N SER A 220 -11.23 56.12 -53.44
CA SER A 220 -11.00 57.54 -53.71
C SER A 220 -11.93 58.44 -52.89
N ASP A 221 -11.52 58.78 -51.67
CA ASP A 221 -12.19 59.75 -50.78
C ASP A 221 -11.24 60.82 -50.24
N SER A 222 -9.95 60.84 -50.64
CA SER A 222 -8.96 61.82 -50.19
C SER A 222 -8.49 62.73 -51.33
N THR A 223 -8.63 64.04 -51.10
CA THR A 223 -8.22 65.16 -51.98
C THR A 223 -6.71 65.40 -52.02
N LEU A 224 -5.88 64.37 -51.80
CA LEU A 224 -4.43 64.49 -51.79
C LEU A 224 -3.84 63.43 -52.73
N GLU A 225 -3.29 63.91 -53.84
CA GLU A 225 -2.63 63.12 -54.87
C GLU A 225 -1.38 62.43 -54.31
N GLU A 226 -1.50 61.20 -53.80
CA GLU A 226 -0.39 60.24 -53.80
C GLU A 226 -0.48 59.40 -55.08
N LYS A 227 0.47 59.63 -55.99
CA LYS A 227 0.43 59.21 -57.40
C LYS A 227 0.71 57.72 -57.67
N ASP A 228 0.84 56.88 -56.64
CA ASP A 228 1.28 55.49 -56.79
C ASP A 228 0.35 54.43 -56.15
N ALA A 229 -0.83 54.80 -55.64
CA ALA A 229 -1.77 53.84 -55.05
C ALA A 229 -2.83 53.35 -56.07
N GLU A 230 -2.97 52.03 -56.23
CA GLU A 230 -4.04 51.44 -57.06
C GLU A 230 -5.43 51.72 -56.46
N ILE A 231 -6.42 52.03 -57.30
CA ILE A 231 -7.79 52.33 -56.86
C ILE A 231 -8.61 51.03 -56.75
N CYS A 232 -9.33 50.83 -55.65
CA CYS A 232 -10.25 49.70 -55.50
C CYS A 232 -11.46 49.88 -56.43
N THR A 233 -11.60 49.02 -57.43
CA THR A 233 -12.66 49.09 -58.45
C THR A 233 -13.94 48.36 -58.06
N GLY A 234 -13.84 47.39 -57.13
CA GLY A 234 -14.93 46.46 -56.80
C GLY A 234 -15.06 45.30 -57.78
N GLU A 235 -14.21 45.22 -58.80
CA GLU A 235 -14.10 44.06 -59.70
C GLU A 235 -13.16 42.98 -59.14
N GLU A 236 -12.40 43.30 -58.08
CA GLU A 236 -11.50 42.38 -57.42
C GLU A 236 -12.27 41.22 -56.76
N LYS A 237 -11.73 40.01 -56.87
CA LYS A 237 -12.37 38.79 -56.35
C LYS A 237 -11.53 38.18 -55.25
N LEU A 238 -12.16 37.92 -54.10
CA LEU A 238 -11.52 37.24 -52.95
C LEU A 238 -10.94 35.87 -53.33
N GLU A 239 -11.47 35.21 -54.38
CA GLU A 239 -10.97 33.92 -54.88
C GLU A 239 -9.59 33.98 -55.52
N ASN A 240 -9.17 35.17 -55.96
CA ASN A 240 -7.87 35.37 -56.58
C ASN A 240 -6.77 35.63 -55.54
N LEU A 241 -7.14 35.83 -54.28
CA LEU A 241 -6.18 36.07 -53.21
C LEU A 241 -5.51 34.74 -52.78
N PRO A 242 -4.21 34.78 -52.46
CA PRO A 242 -3.54 33.64 -51.85
C PRO A 242 -4.11 33.38 -50.45
N MET A 243 -4.07 32.11 -50.02
CA MET A 243 -4.52 31.67 -48.69
C MET A 243 -3.82 32.41 -47.54
N THR A 244 -2.60 32.91 -47.78
CA THR A 244 -1.80 33.69 -46.82
C THR A 244 -2.36 35.09 -46.55
N LEU A 245 -3.24 35.60 -47.41
CA LEU A 245 -3.95 36.87 -47.25
C LEU A 245 -5.43 36.63 -46.93
N PHE A 246 -6.08 35.70 -47.62
CA PHE A 246 -7.48 35.37 -47.38
C PHE A 246 -7.78 33.90 -47.72
N ASP A 247 -8.27 33.16 -46.73
CA ASP A 247 -8.71 31.77 -46.92
C ASP A 247 -10.19 31.75 -47.33
N THR A 248 -10.45 31.30 -48.56
CA THR A 248 -11.81 31.17 -49.10
C THR A 248 -12.55 29.93 -48.59
N SER A 249 -11.85 29.03 -47.90
CA SER A 249 -12.44 27.85 -47.27
C SER A 249 -13.01 28.18 -45.88
N MET A 250 -13.87 27.29 -45.37
CA MET A 250 -14.44 27.47 -44.03
C MET A 250 -13.39 27.08 -42.98
N SER A 251 -12.75 28.09 -42.37
CA SER A 251 -11.78 27.89 -41.29
C SER A 251 -12.44 27.37 -40.00
N GLY A 252 -11.65 26.75 -39.13
CA GLY A 252 -12.13 26.24 -37.83
C GLY A 252 -12.75 27.32 -36.94
N HIS A 253 -12.17 28.52 -36.96
CA HIS A 253 -12.68 29.69 -36.25
C HIS A 253 -14.01 30.17 -36.82
N SER A 254 -14.07 30.36 -38.15
CA SER A 254 -15.29 30.78 -38.83
C SER A 254 -16.43 29.78 -38.63
N TYR A 255 -16.12 28.48 -38.61
CA TYR A 255 -17.11 27.43 -38.34
C TYR A 255 -17.59 27.43 -36.89
N SER A 256 -16.69 27.69 -35.93
CA SER A 256 -17.06 27.83 -34.51
C SER A 256 -17.96 29.03 -34.28
N ILE A 257 -17.71 30.16 -34.95
CA ILE A 257 -18.58 31.34 -34.95
C ILE A 257 -19.94 31.02 -35.58
N TYR A 258 -19.95 30.36 -36.75
CA TYR A 258 -21.17 29.93 -37.42
C TYR A 258 -22.04 29.07 -36.49
N ASN A 259 -21.44 28.07 -35.83
CA ASN A 259 -22.15 27.21 -34.88
C ASN A 259 -22.66 27.97 -33.65
N ALA A 260 -21.88 28.93 -33.13
CA ALA A 260 -22.30 29.77 -32.01
C ALA A 260 -23.54 30.60 -32.36
N VAL A 261 -23.60 31.20 -33.55
CA VAL A 261 -24.78 31.94 -33.99
C VAL A 261 -25.95 30.98 -34.26
N TYR A 262 -25.67 29.84 -34.88
CA TYR A 262 -26.67 28.84 -35.23
C TYR A 262 -27.35 28.25 -33.99
N ILE A 263 -26.59 27.94 -32.94
CA ILE A 263 -27.14 27.39 -31.69
C ILE A 263 -28.00 28.43 -30.96
N VAL A 264 -27.61 29.71 -30.97
CA VAL A 264 -28.43 30.81 -30.43
C VAL A 264 -29.74 30.93 -31.20
N ALA A 265 -29.68 30.89 -32.54
CA ALA A 265 -30.87 30.95 -33.38
C ALA A 265 -31.84 29.78 -33.10
N HIS A 266 -31.32 28.56 -32.97
CA HIS A 266 -32.11 27.38 -32.61
C HIS A 266 -32.70 27.46 -31.20
N ALA A 267 -31.92 27.94 -30.22
CA ALA A 267 -32.40 28.15 -28.87
C ALA A 267 -33.54 29.18 -28.84
N LEU A 268 -33.36 30.33 -29.49
CA LEU A 268 -34.40 31.36 -29.62
C LEU A 268 -35.64 30.84 -30.36
N HIS A 269 -35.45 30.08 -31.45
CA HIS A 269 -36.55 29.44 -32.17
C HIS A 269 -37.30 28.43 -31.28
N THR A 270 -36.59 27.65 -30.47
CA THR A 270 -37.18 26.70 -29.53
C THR A 270 -37.94 27.42 -28.40
N ILE A 271 -37.40 28.52 -27.88
CA ILE A 271 -38.06 29.35 -26.85
C ILE A 271 -39.31 30.03 -27.40
N THR A 272 -39.27 30.56 -28.63
CA THR A 272 -40.43 31.20 -29.25
C THR A 272 -41.48 30.19 -29.73
N SER A 273 -41.06 29.03 -30.23
CA SER A 273 -41.97 27.93 -30.60
C SER A 273 -42.58 27.22 -29.39
N SER A 274 -41.86 27.09 -28.27
CA SER A 274 -42.39 26.58 -27.00
C SER A 274 -43.39 27.55 -26.34
N LYS A 275 -43.16 28.86 -26.42
CA LYS A 275 -44.18 29.87 -26.06
C LYS A 275 -45.43 29.80 -26.96
N ARG A 276 -45.29 29.39 -28.23
CA ARG A 276 -46.42 29.08 -29.13
C ARG A 276 -47.10 27.73 -28.81
N ARG A 277 -46.34 26.70 -28.41
CA ARG A 277 -46.85 25.36 -28.05
C ARG A 277 -47.46 25.26 -26.66
N GLN A 278 -47.14 26.14 -25.70
CA GLN A 278 -47.86 26.19 -24.41
C GLN A 278 -49.33 26.67 -24.54
N ARG A 279 -49.74 27.24 -25.68
CA ARG A 279 -51.17 27.44 -26.04
C ARG A 279 -51.79 26.27 -26.83
N ALA A 280 -51.02 25.25 -27.19
CA ALA A 280 -51.49 24.11 -27.98
C ALA A 280 -50.91 22.78 -27.45
N LYS A 281 -51.68 22.19 -26.52
CA LYS A 281 -51.64 20.79 -26.06
C LYS A 281 -50.48 20.32 -25.18
N MET A 282 -50.82 20.26 -23.89
CA MET A 282 -50.64 19.10 -23.02
C MET A 282 -51.13 17.81 -23.72
N LYS A 283 -50.24 17.08 -24.39
CA LYS A 283 -50.31 15.61 -24.54
C LYS A 283 -49.06 15.06 -25.22
N GLN A 284 -48.51 14.05 -24.56
CA GLN A 284 -47.73 12.93 -25.08
C GLN A 284 -46.22 12.96 -24.82
N LYS A 285 -45.84 11.97 -24.00
CA LYS A 285 -44.52 11.54 -23.54
C LYS A 285 -44.19 10.24 -24.31
N GLY A 286 -42.92 10.04 -24.64
CA GLY A 286 -42.34 8.85 -25.29
C GLY A 286 -41.29 9.32 -26.30
N GLN A 287 -40.00 9.43 -25.93
CA GLN A 287 -38.99 8.40 -25.69
C GLN A 287 -38.37 7.90 -27.00
N ASP A 288 -37.09 8.23 -27.20
CA ASP A 288 -36.18 7.53 -28.12
C ASP A 288 -34.81 7.42 -27.44
N GLN A 289 -34.40 6.19 -27.16
CA GLN A 289 -33.01 5.80 -26.91
C GLN A 289 -32.43 5.40 -28.27
N LEU A 290 -31.33 6.04 -28.67
CA LEU A 290 -30.61 5.70 -29.90
C LEU A 290 -29.52 4.66 -29.60
N ASN A 291 -29.52 3.60 -30.41
CA ASN A 291 -28.56 2.49 -30.43
C ASN A 291 -27.11 2.95 -30.64
N ARG A 292 -26.15 2.26 -29.98
CA ARG A 292 -24.70 2.33 -30.26
C ARG A 292 -24.30 1.22 -31.25
N GLU A 293 -23.57 1.60 -32.29
CA GLU A 293 -22.99 0.69 -33.32
C GLU A 293 -21.49 0.33 -33.02
N PRO A 294 -20.94 -0.77 -33.57
CA PRO A 294 -19.81 -1.53 -33.01
C PRO A 294 -18.37 -1.12 -33.41
N TRP A 295 -18.10 0.09 -33.92
CA TRP A 295 -16.74 0.49 -34.37
C TRP A 295 -15.77 0.89 -33.23
N GLN A 296 -16.11 0.58 -31.98
CA GLN A 296 -15.42 1.10 -30.80
C GLN A 296 -14.27 0.23 -30.26
N LYS A 297 -13.53 -0.50 -31.11
CA LYS A 297 -12.26 -1.15 -30.71
C LYS A 297 -11.10 -0.63 -31.54
N ARG A 298 -10.36 0.32 -30.97
CA ARG A 298 -9.09 0.85 -31.47
C ARG A 298 -7.99 -0.25 -31.40
N PRO A 299 -7.09 -0.37 -32.38
CA PRO A 299 -5.89 -1.18 -32.24
C PRO A 299 -4.91 -0.50 -31.26
N HIS A 300 -4.35 -1.27 -30.34
CA HIS A 300 -3.37 -0.78 -29.36
C HIS A 300 -1.96 -1.09 -29.87
N SER A 301 -1.17 -0.06 -30.15
CA SER A 301 0.25 -0.17 -30.49
C SER A 301 1.08 -0.15 -29.20
N LEU A 302 1.39 -1.32 -28.66
CA LEU A 302 2.19 -1.48 -27.44
C LEU A 302 3.60 -1.93 -27.81
N CYS A 303 4.63 -1.32 -27.22
CA CYS A 303 6.03 -1.70 -27.47
C CYS A 303 6.31 -3.15 -27.04
N ASN A 304 5.79 -3.52 -25.86
CA ASN A 304 5.77 -4.85 -25.30
C ASN A 304 4.35 -5.11 -24.77
N ASP A 305 3.95 -6.36 -24.61
CA ASP A 305 2.66 -6.69 -24.00
C ASP A 305 2.57 -6.14 -22.57
N ASN A 306 1.36 -5.68 -22.18
CA ASN A 306 1.08 -5.22 -20.83
C ASN A 306 1.45 -6.29 -19.79
N CYS A 307 1.99 -5.88 -18.65
CA CYS A 307 2.30 -6.82 -17.59
C CYS A 307 1.04 -7.50 -17.08
N HIS A 308 1.09 -8.83 -17.02
CA HIS A 308 0.05 -9.63 -16.38
C HIS A 308 0.02 -9.32 -14.89
N SER A 309 -1.17 -9.41 -14.29
CA SER A 309 -1.35 -9.30 -12.85
C SER A 309 -0.38 -10.26 -12.15
N GLY A 310 0.37 -9.76 -11.17
CA GLY A 310 1.50 -10.48 -10.57
C GLY A 310 2.89 -9.93 -10.85
N SER A 311 3.01 -9.08 -11.87
CA SER A 311 4.28 -8.51 -12.29
C SER A 311 4.18 -6.99 -12.40
N SER A 312 5.25 -6.29 -12.02
CA SER A 312 5.38 -4.85 -12.22
C SER A 312 6.33 -4.53 -13.36
N LYS A 313 6.21 -3.30 -13.85
CA LYS A 313 7.09 -2.77 -14.88
C LYS A 313 8.47 -2.51 -14.28
N THR A 314 9.49 -3.01 -14.96
CA THR A 314 10.88 -2.63 -14.71
C THR A 314 11.44 -1.97 -15.95
N LYS A 315 12.16 -0.87 -15.76
CA LYS A 315 12.79 -0.14 -16.85
C LYS A 315 13.88 -1.02 -17.50
N ILE A 316 13.80 -1.20 -18.82
CA ILE A 316 14.89 -1.79 -19.59
C ILE A 316 15.89 -0.67 -19.90
N GLU A 317 17.13 -0.79 -19.41
CA GLU A 317 18.17 0.20 -19.72
C GLU A 317 18.43 0.26 -21.23
N GLY A 318 18.47 1.47 -21.78
CA GLY A 318 18.66 1.70 -23.22
C GLY A 318 17.39 1.65 -24.09
N LYS A 319 16.19 1.37 -23.53
CA LYS A 319 14.90 1.47 -24.24
C LYS A 319 14.01 2.62 -23.70
N PRO A 320 13.04 3.14 -24.49
CA PRO A 320 12.08 4.16 -24.04
C PRO A 320 11.23 3.70 -22.84
N PHE A 321 10.71 4.61 -22.01
CA PHE A 321 10.00 4.28 -20.75
C PHE A 321 8.74 3.40 -20.94
N CYS A 322 8.09 3.49 -22.11
CA CYS A 322 6.94 2.70 -22.50
C CYS A 322 7.30 1.24 -22.88
N CYS A 323 8.60 0.94 -23.03
CA CYS A 323 9.15 -0.38 -23.25
C CYS A 323 9.79 -0.90 -21.95
N TYR A 324 8.97 -1.57 -21.14
CA TYR A 324 9.39 -2.16 -19.88
C TYR A 324 9.49 -3.67 -19.99
N SER A 325 10.27 -4.28 -19.11
CA SER A 325 10.20 -5.72 -18.85
C SER A 325 9.25 -5.96 -17.68
N CYS A 326 8.44 -7.00 -17.77
CA CYS A 326 7.61 -7.42 -16.66
C CYS A 326 8.43 -8.31 -15.74
N HIS A 327 8.64 -7.86 -14.51
CA HIS A 327 9.27 -8.65 -13.47
C HIS A 327 8.22 -9.00 -12.42
N SER A 328 8.26 -10.25 -11.96
CA SER A 328 7.38 -10.70 -10.88
C SER A 328 7.62 -9.87 -9.63
N CYS A 329 6.53 -9.55 -8.94
CA CYS A 329 6.60 -8.77 -7.72
C CYS A 329 7.51 -9.43 -6.67
N PRO A 330 8.28 -8.64 -5.91
CA PRO A 330 9.08 -9.17 -4.81
C PRO A 330 8.18 -9.70 -3.68
N GLU A 331 8.75 -10.53 -2.81
CA GLU A 331 8.02 -11.13 -1.68
C GLU A 331 7.31 -10.07 -0.81
N GLY A 332 6.09 -10.38 -0.38
CA GLY A 332 5.24 -9.48 0.41
C GLY A 332 4.46 -8.42 -0.38
N LYS A 333 4.71 -8.29 -1.70
CA LYS A 333 3.99 -7.37 -2.58
C LYS A 333 3.22 -8.08 -3.70
N ILE A 334 2.16 -7.44 -4.17
CA ILE A 334 1.27 -7.91 -5.24
C ILE A 334 1.02 -6.83 -6.30
N ALA A 335 0.64 -7.27 -7.49
CA ALA A 335 0.05 -6.43 -8.54
C ALA A 335 -1.32 -7.01 -8.93
N ASN A 336 -2.39 -6.47 -8.35
CA ASN A 336 -3.76 -6.92 -8.59
C ASN A 336 -4.36 -6.43 -9.91
N GLN A 337 -3.78 -5.39 -10.49
CA GLN A 337 -4.17 -4.85 -11.79
C GLN A 337 -3.14 -5.23 -12.85
N LYS A 338 -3.59 -5.28 -14.11
CA LYS A 338 -2.66 -5.41 -15.23
C LYS A 338 -1.87 -4.11 -15.37
N ASP A 339 -0.63 -4.24 -15.77
CA ASP A 339 0.22 -3.10 -16.13
C ASP A 339 0.52 -2.10 -15.00
N MET A 340 0.69 -2.59 -13.77
CA MET A 340 1.08 -1.76 -12.62
C MET A 340 2.54 -1.32 -12.69
N ASP A 341 2.78 -0.04 -12.36
CA ASP A 341 4.12 0.55 -12.34
C ASP A 341 4.97 0.06 -11.16
N ASP A 342 4.37 -0.15 -9.99
CA ASP A 342 5.01 -0.73 -8.81
C ASP A 342 4.07 -1.70 -8.08
N CYS A 343 4.63 -2.66 -7.35
CA CYS A 343 3.85 -3.62 -6.59
C CYS A 343 3.40 -3.01 -5.25
N LEU A 344 2.16 -3.31 -4.87
CA LEU A 344 1.56 -2.87 -3.61
C LEU A 344 1.81 -3.90 -2.50
N PRO A 345 2.12 -3.49 -1.27
CA PRO A 345 2.15 -4.42 -0.14
C PRO A 345 0.75 -4.96 0.15
N CYS A 346 0.66 -6.23 0.59
CA CYS A 346 -0.61 -6.77 1.06
C CYS A 346 -1.06 -6.10 2.38
N PRO A 347 -2.38 -5.95 2.61
CA PRO A 347 -2.92 -5.53 3.89
C PRO A 347 -2.52 -6.48 5.03
N GLU A 348 -2.52 -5.98 6.27
CA GLU A 348 -2.22 -6.78 7.47
C GLU A 348 -3.07 -8.07 7.53
N GLY A 349 -2.42 -9.20 7.83
CA GLY A 349 -3.04 -10.52 7.91
C GLY A 349 -3.22 -11.24 6.56
N GLN A 350 -2.70 -10.67 5.47
CA GLN A 350 -2.75 -11.29 4.14
C GLN A 350 -1.34 -11.43 3.53
N TYR A 351 -1.19 -12.36 2.59
CA TYR A 351 0.07 -12.61 1.87
C TYR A 351 -0.16 -12.74 0.37
N PRO A 352 0.86 -12.48 -0.48
CA PRO A 352 0.75 -12.66 -1.92
C PRO A 352 0.48 -14.12 -2.28
N ASN A 353 -0.43 -14.40 -3.20
CA ASN A 353 -0.50 -15.72 -3.82
C ASN A 353 0.74 -16.03 -4.67
N SER A 354 0.93 -17.29 -5.09
CA SER A 354 2.10 -17.69 -5.91
C SER A 354 2.23 -16.92 -7.23
N ASN A 355 1.13 -16.36 -7.74
CA ASN A 355 1.11 -15.54 -8.94
C ASN A 355 1.24 -14.04 -8.63
N HIS A 356 1.46 -13.64 -7.37
CA HIS A 356 1.53 -12.27 -6.85
C HIS A 356 0.39 -11.33 -7.31
N ASN A 357 -0.77 -11.86 -7.67
CA ASN A 357 -1.86 -11.08 -8.27
C ASN A 357 -3.02 -10.81 -7.31
N SER A 358 -3.02 -11.45 -6.15
CA SER A 358 -4.04 -11.28 -5.12
C SER A 358 -3.42 -11.55 -3.75
N CYS A 359 -3.97 -10.88 -2.75
CA CYS A 359 -3.66 -11.16 -1.37
C CYS A 359 -4.59 -12.27 -0.88
N LEU A 360 -4.01 -13.35 -0.39
CA LEU A 360 -4.71 -14.43 0.28
C LEU A 360 -4.63 -14.19 1.79
N PRO A 361 -5.67 -14.53 2.56
CA PRO A 361 -5.56 -14.51 4.00
C PRO A 361 -4.46 -15.47 4.44
N LYS A 362 -3.52 -14.99 5.27
CA LYS A 362 -2.49 -15.85 5.85
C LYS A 362 -3.16 -16.97 6.64
N HIS A 363 -2.63 -18.18 6.53
CA HIS A 363 -3.20 -19.29 7.29
C HIS A 363 -2.87 -19.11 8.77
N ILE A 364 -3.87 -19.24 9.63
CA ILE A 364 -3.68 -19.17 11.08
C ILE A 364 -2.98 -20.46 11.50
N THR A 365 -1.77 -20.36 12.03
CA THR A 365 -1.02 -21.50 12.55
C THR A 365 -0.88 -21.39 14.07
N PHE A 366 -1.31 -22.45 14.74
CA PHE A 366 -1.19 -22.67 16.18
C PHE A 366 -0.91 -24.15 16.41
N LEU A 367 -0.53 -24.53 17.63
CA LEU A 367 -0.34 -25.94 17.97
C LEU A 367 -1.69 -26.64 18.07
N SER A 368 -2.20 -27.15 16.94
CA SER A 368 -3.51 -27.80 16.85
C SER A 368 -3.46 -29.27 17.27
N TYR A 369 -4.60 -29.81 17.72
CA TYR A 369 -4.82 -31.24 17.89
C TYR A 369 -4.84 -32.01 16.55
N GLU A 370 -4.92 -31.31 15.43
CA GLU A 370 -4.87 -31.92 14.10
C GLU A 370 -3.42 -32.11 13.61
N ASP A 371 -2.47 -31.35 14.17
CA ASP A 371 -1.05 -31.48 13.86
C ASP A 371 -0.47 -32.77 14.47
N THR A 372 0.43 -33.44 13.76
CA THR A 372 1.12 -34.64 14.26
C THR A 372 1.90 -34.36 15.56
N LEU A 373 2.53 -33.19 15.64
CA LEU A 373 3.24 -32.72 16.83
C LEU A 373 2.27 -32.50 18.01
N GLY A 374 1.17 -31.77 17.81
CA GLY A 374 0.17 -31.51 18.86
C GLY A 374 -0.52 -32.79 19.34
N THR A 375 -0.92 -33.65 18.40
CA THR A 375 -1.50 -34.96 18.68
C THR A 375 -0.55 -35.84 19.50
N SER A 376 0.71 -35.95 19.09
CA SER A 376 1.69 -36.79 19.79
C SER A 376 2.00 -36.28 21.20
N LEU A 377 2.11 -34.96 21.40
CA LEU A 377 2.28 -34.36 22.73
C LEU A 377 1.04 -34.58 23.62
N ALA A 378 -0.17 -34.41 23.08
CA ALA A 378 -1.42 -34.63 23.80
C ALA A 378 -1.57 -36.10 24.24
N ILE A 379 -1.32 -37.06 23.34
CA ILE A 379 -1.35 -38.49 23.66
C ILE A 379 -0.33 -38.80 24.76
N THR A 380 0.89 -38.28 24.63
CA THR A 380 1.95 -38.48 25.62
C THR A 380 1.55 -37.93 27.00
N ALA A 381 0.96 -36.73 27.04
CA ALA A 381 0.44 -36.12 28.27
C ALA A 381 -0.64 -36.99 28.93
N ILE A 382 -1.62 -37.47 28.14
CA ILE A 382 -2.71 -38.32 28.62
C ILE A 382 -2.18 -39.66 29.13
N VAL A 383 -1.25 -40.29 28.42
CA VAL A 383 -0.63 -41.56 28.83
C VAL A 383 0.10 -41.40 30.16
N PHE A 384 0.93 -40.37 30.32
CA PHE A 384 1.62 -40.13 31.59
C PHE A 384 0.66 -39.74 32.72
N ALA A 385 -0.40 -38.97 32.45
CA ALA A 385 -1.45 -38.69 33.43
C ALA A 385 -2.16 -39.98 33.90
N CYS A 386 -2.45 -40.90 32.96
CA CYS A 386 -3.03 -42.21 33.28
C CYS A 386 -2.08 -43.04 34.14
N ILE A 387 -0.79 -43.10 33.78
CA ILE A 387 0.23 -43.82 34.57
C ILE A 387 0.32 -43.23 35.98
N ALA A 388 0.40 -41.90 36.12
CA ALA A 388 0.45 -41.24 37.42
C ALA A 388 -0.82 -41.50 38.25
N THR A 389 -1.99 -41.53 37.62
CA THR A 389 -3.27 -41.87 38.27
C THR A 389 -3.30 -43.33 38.74
N VAL A 390 -2.80 -44.27 37.94
CA VAL A 390 -2.66 -45.69 38.33
C VAL A 390 -1.70 -45.81 39.51
N VAL A 391 -0.57 -45.10 39.49
CA VAL A 391 0.38 -45.06 40.62
C VAL A 391 -0.30 -44.50 41.88
N LEU A 392 -1.07 -43.41 41.76
CA LEU A 392 -1.87 -42.88 42.87
C LEU A 392 -2.86 -43.92 43.40
N GLY A 393 -3.57 -44.62 42.51
CA GLY A 393 -4.48 -45.71 42.88
C GLY A 393 -3.78 -46.86 43.61
N ILE A 394 -2.57 -47.24 43.21
CA ILE A 394 -1.74 -48.24 43.90
C ILE A 394 -1.39 -47.76 45.32
N PHE A 395 -0.95 -46.52 45.49
CA PHE A 395 -0.61 -45.96 46.80
C PHE A 395 -1.82 -45.78 47.72
N ILE A 396 -3.02 -45.56 47.18
CA ILE A 396 -4.28 -45.53 47.95
C ILE A 396 -4.68 -46.96 48.34
N LYS A 397 -4.66 -47.91 47.39
CA LYS A 397 -5.03 -49.32 47.64
C LYS A 397 -4.11 -49.98 48.67
N TYR A 398 -2.81 -49.75 48.58
CA TYR A 398 -1.80 -50.30 49.48
C TYR A 398 -1.43 -49.33 50.61
N GLN A 399 -2.34 -48.42 51.00
CA GLN A 399 -2.07 -47.39 51.99
C GLN A 399 -1.51 -47.96 53.30
N ASP A 400 -1.95 -49.14 53.74
CA ASP A 400 -1.58 -49.75 55.02
C ASP A 400 -0.21 -50.42 55.08
N THR A 401 0.45 -50.53 53.94
CA THR A 401 1.80 -51.10 53.84
C THR A 401 2.84 -50.19 54.54
N PRO A 402 3.88 -50.78 55.17
CA PRO A 402 4.88 -50.02 55.90
C PRO A 402 5.66 -49.03 55.02
N ILE A 403 5.86 -49.35 53.73
CA ILE A 403 6.52 -48.44 52.76
C ILE A 403 5.71 -47.16 52.57
N VAL A 404 4.39 -47.27 52.38
CA VAL A 404 3.51 -46.11 52.16
C VAL A 404 3.31 -45.31 53.47
N LYS A 405 3.23 -45.97 54.62
CA LYS A 405 3.17 -45.30 55.94
C LYS A 405 4.45 -44.54 56.28
N ALA A 406 5.62 -45.08 55.97
CA ALA A 406 6.91 -44.46 56.24
C ALA A 406 7.14 -43.20 55.40
N ASN A 407 6.58 -43.15 54.20
CA ASN A 407 6.73 -42.06 53.24
C ASN A 407 5.57 -41.03 53.31
N ASN A 408 5.09 -40.70 54.52
CA ASN A 408 4.05 -39.68 54.77
C ASN A 408 2.96 -39.56 53.68
N ARG A 409 1.88 -40.32 53.85
CA ARG A 409 0.78 -40.48 52.89
C ARG A 409 0.30 -39.16 52.27
N ASN A 410 0.10 -38.12 53.09
CA ASN A 410 -0.49 -36.85 52.63
C ASN A 410 0.38 -36.13 51.61
N ILE A 411 1.69 -35.98 51.88
CA ILE A 411 2.63 -35.34 50.94
C ILE A 411 2.75 -36.19 49.67
N THR A 412 2.81 -37.51 49.82
CA THR A 412 2.92 -38.42 48.68
C THR A 412 1.69 -38.33 47.77
N TYR A 413 0.48 -38.26 48.33
CA TYR A 413 -0.74 -38.02 47.56
C TYR A 413 -0.77 -36.64 46.93
N LEU A 414 -0.37 -35.60 47.66
CA LEU A 414 -0.30 -34.24 47.13
C LEU A 414 0.68 -34.14 45.95
N LEU A 415 1.86 -34.78 46.05
CA LEU A 415 2.84 -34.85 44.97
C LEU A 415 2.33 -35.64 43.76
N LEU A 416 1.64 -36.77 43.96
CA LEU A 416 1.06 -37.52 42.84
C LEU A 416 -0.08 -36.77 42.17
N ILE A 417 -0.94 -36.10 42.95
CA ILE A 417 -2.01 -35.25 42.41
C ILE A 417 -1.42 -34.08 41.63
N SER A 418 -0.38 -33.42 42.14
CA SER A 418 0.28 -32.33 41.41
C SER A 418 0.97 -32.83 40.13
N LEU A 419 1.53 -34.05 40.12
CA LEU A 419 2.06 -34.67 38.90
C LEU A 419 0.97 -35.02 37.88
N VAL A 420 -0.19 -35.53 38.32
CA VAL A 420 -1.34 -35.74 37.42
C VAL A 420 -1.79 -34.41 36.82
N LEU A 421 -1.94 -33.37 37.65
CA LEU A 421 -2.29 -32.03 37.21
C LEU A 421 -1.23 -31.43 36.29
N SER A 422 0.07 -31.72 36.48
CA SER A 422 1.13 -31.19 35.62
C SER A 422 1.10 -31.81 34.23
N PHE A 423 0.81 -33.11 34.11
CA PHE A 423 0.59 -33.73 32.80
C PHE A 423 -0.67 -33.19 32.12
N LEU A 424 -1.76 -32.98 32.87
CA LEU A 424 -3.00 -32.43 32.32
C LEU A 424 -2.87 -30.94 31.95
N CYS A 425 -2.05 -30.16 32.65
CA CYS A 425 -1.87 -28.74 32.35
C CYS A 425 -1.25 -28.52 30.96
N SER A 426 -0.46 -29.48 30.45
CA SER A 426 0.05 -29.45 29.08
C SER A 426 -1.04 -29.36 28.02
N LEU A 427 -2.26 -29.84 28.30
CA LEU A 427 -3.39 -29.75 27.37
C LEU A 427 -3.91 -28.32 27.23
N LEU A 428 -3.70 -27.44 28.22
CA LEU A 428 -4.07 -26.02 28.14
C LEU A 428 -3.23 -25.24 27.12
N PHE A 429 -2.11 -25.81 26.68
CA PHE A 429 -1.19 -25.22 25.70
C PHE A 429 -1.53 -25.64 24.26
N ILE A 430 -2.40 -26.63 24.07
CA ILE A 430 -2.75 -27.20 22.77
C ILE A 430 -4.15 -26.73 22.38
N GLY A 431 -4.33 -26.33 21.13
CA GLY A 431 -5.59 -25.80 20.61
C GLY A 431 -5.54 -24.29 20.39
N GLN A 432 -6.70 -23.72 20.08
CA GLN A 432 -6.82 -22.32 19.72
C GLN A 432 -6.64 -21.43 20.98
N PRO A 433 -5.75 -20.42 20.97
CA PRO A 433 -5.54 -19.53 22.10
C PRO A 433 -6.77 -18.64 22.33
N GLU A 434 -7.60 -19.03 23.27
CA GLU A 434 -8.67 -18.21 23.83
C GLU A 434 -8.18 -17.39 25.03
N LEU A 435 -8.90 -16.33 25.36
CA LEU A 435 -8.59 -15.48 26.51
C LEU A 435 -8.45 -16.31 27.80
N VAL A 436 -9.38 -17.21 28.05
CA VAL A 436 -9.39 -18.05 29.26
C VAL A 436 -8.17 -18.98 29.28
N THR A 437 -7.86 -19.63 28.16
CA THR A 437 -6.70 -20.53 28.07
C THR A 437 -5.38 -19.79 28.28
N CYS A 438 -5.23 -18.59 27.70
CA CYS A 438 -4.00 -17.79 27.86
C CYS A 438 -3.79 -17.36 29.31
N LEU A 439 -4.85 -16.97 30.02
CA LEU A 439 -4.77 -16.57 31.43
C LEU A 439 -4.32 -17.73 32.33
N PHE A 440 -4.90 -18.91 32.14
CA PHE A 440 -4.66 -20.03 33.05
C PHE A 440 -3.42 -20.86 32.72
N ARG A 441 -2.97 -20.89 31.46
CA ARG A 441 -1.83 -21.71 31.01
C ARG A 441 -0.58 -21.55 31.89
N GLN A 442 -0.05 -20.34 31.97
CA GLN A 442 1.19 -20.05 32.69
C GLN A 442 1.00 -20.09 34.22
N ALA A 443 -0.12 -19.58 34.72
CA ALA A 443 -0.43 -19.58 36.15
C ALA A 443 -0.63 -21.01 36.69
N ALA A 444 -1.37 -21.86 35.98
CA ALA A 444 -1.59 -23.25 36.35
C ALA A 444 -0.27 -24.03 36.34
N PHE A 445 0.53 -23.89 35.28
CA PHE A 445 1.87 -24.48 35.21
C PHE A 445 2.72 -24.07 36.43
N GLY A 446 2.84 -22.76 36.69
CA GLY A 446 3.67 -22.26 37.79
C GLY A 446 3.23 -22.74 39.16
N ILE A 447 1.92 -22.67 39.46
CA ILE A 447 1.37 -23.08 40.76
C ILE A 447 1.53 -24.60 40.96
N VAL A 448 1.19 -25.41 39.96
CA VAL A 448 1.25 -26.88 40.06
C VAL A 448 2.69 -27.36 40.28
N PHE A 449 3.66 -26.80 39.55
CA PHE A 449 5.07 -27.15 39.71
C PHE A 449 5.65 -26.68 41.04
N SER A 450 5.25 -25.50 41.52
CA SER A 450 5.64 -25.03 42.85
C SER A 450 5.17 -25.99 43.94
N VAL A 451 3.92 -26.47 43.88
CA VAL A 451 3.41 -27.49 44.82
C VAL A 451 4.23 -28.78 44.72
N ALA A 452 4.54 -29.27 43.52
CA ALA A 452 5.31 -30.50 43.32
C ALA A 452 6.74 -30.41 43.90
N ILE A 453 7.49 -29.36 43.55
CA ILE A 453 8.86 -29.16 44.05
C ILE A 453 8.86 -28.92 45.56
N SER A 454 7.89 -28.16 46.07
CA SER A 454 7.76 -27.91 47.50
C SER A 454 7.46 -29.18 48.29
N CYS A 455 6.67 -30.12 47.73
CA CYS A 455 6.46 -31.45 48.33
C CYS A 455 7.76 -32.25 48.42
N ILE A 456 8.61 -32.19 47.38
CA ILE A 456 9.91 -32.85 47.37
C ILE A 456 10.86 -32.20 48.37
N LEU A 457 10.90 -30.87 48.42
CA LEU A 457 11.69 -30.11 49.39
C LEU A 457 11.26 -30.44 50.83
N ALA A 458 9.96 -30.39 51.14
CA ALA A 458 9.44 -30.76 52.44
C ALA A 458 9.86 -32.19 52.82
N LYS A 459 9.72 -33.12 51.88
CA LYS A 459 10.09 -34.53 52.07
C LYS A 459 11.59 -34.72 52.33
N THR A 460 12.45 -34.07 51.56
CA THR A 460 13.92 -34.15 51.76
C THR A 460 14.33 -33.58 53.11
N ILE A 461 13.76 -32.44 53.51
CA ILE A 461 14.00 -31.84 54.82
C ILE A 461 13.55 -32.79 55.94
N ILE A 462 12.37 -33.39 55.86
CA ILE A 462 11.89 -34.34 56.89
C ILE A 462 12.83 -35.55 57.01
N VAL A 463 13.35 -36.09 55.89
CA VAL A 463 14.29 -37.22 55.92
C VAL A 463 15.58 -36.84 56.65
N ILE A 464 16.13 -35.66 56.36
CA ILE A 464 17.32 -35.14 57.06
C ILE A 464 17.02 -34.91 58.55
N LEU A 465 15.88 -34.30 58.88
CA LEU A 465 15.46 -34.06 60.27
C LEU A 465 15.27 -35.38 61.04
N ALA A 466 14.71 -36.39 60.39
CA ALA A 466 14.51 -37.72 60.99
C ALA A 466 15.85 -38.41 61.28
N PHE A 467 16.83 -38.29 60.38
CA PHE A 467 18.19 -38.78 60.61
C PHE A 467 18.87 -38.03 61.76
N MET A 468 18.85 -36.69 61.73
CA MET A 468 19.45 -35.85 62.78
C MET A 468 18.83 -36.08 64.16
N ALA A 469 17.55 -36.44 64.23
CA ALA A 469 16.88 -36.77 65.50
C ALA A 469 17.15 -38.21 65.98
N SER A 470 17.65 -39.09 65.11
CA SER A 470 18.07 -40.44 65.49
C SER A 470 19.45 -40.46 66.18
N MET A 471 20.22 -39.37 66.07
CA MET A 471 21.49 -39.19 66.77
C MET A 471 21.25 -38.83 68.26
N PRO A 472 21.91 -39.51 69.22
CA PRO A 472 21.74 -39.23 70.64
C PRO A 472 22.23 -37.82 71.01
N GLY A 473 21.40 -37.03 71.73
CA GLY A 473 21.73 -35.67 72.20
C GLY A 473 21.15 -34.50 71.39
N SER A 474 20.46 -34.76 70.28
CA SER A 474 19.93 -33.70 69.39
C SER A 474 18.66 -33.01 69.92
N LYS A 475 18.69 -31.67 70.04
CA LYS A 475 17.51 -30.83 70.35
C LYS A 475 16.46 -30.78 69.21
N MET A 476 16.77 -31.31 68.02
CA MET A 476 15.90 -31.25 66.84
C MET A 476 14.68 -32.19 66.90
N ARG A 477 14.60 -33.08 67.89
CA ARG A 477 13.46 -33.99 68.07
C ARG A 477 12.12 -33.26 68.27
N ARG A 478 12.15 -32.00 68.75
CA ARG A 478 10.96 -31.16 68.98
C ARG A 478 10.29 -30.65 67.69
N TRP A 479 11.03 -30.64 66.58
CA TRP A 479 10.58 -30.13 65.27
C TRP A 479 10.00 -31.21 64.36
N LEU A 480 10.08 -32.49 64.74
CA LEU A 480 9.52 -33.61 63.99
C LEU A 480 8.00 -33.70 64.20
N GLY A 481 7.23 -33.02 63.35
CA GLY A 481 5.77 -33.13 63.31
C GLY A 481 5.18 -32.94 61.92
N LYS A 482 4.02 -33.56 61.66
CA LYS A 482 3.19 -33.43 60.43
C LYS A 482 2.65 -32.02 60.15
N ARG A 483 3.12 -31.02 60.90
CA ARG A 483 2.79 -29.60 60.68
C ARG A 483 3.88 -28.90 59.89
N LEU A 484 5.14 -29.34 60.02
CA LEU A 484 6.28 -28.66 59.40
C LEU A 484 6.32 -28.88 57.88
N ASP A 485 6.00 -30.09 57.44
CA ASP A 485 5.91 -30.47 56.04
C ASP A 485 4.82 -29.71 55.29
N ASN A 486 3.60 -29.70 55.85
CA ASN A 486 2.49 -28.94 55.28
C ASN A 486 2.79 -27.44 55.30
N TYR A 487 3.46 -26.93 56.34
CA TYR A 487 3.87 -25.53 56.42
C TYR A 487 4.86 -25.17 55.30
N ILE A 488 5.88 -26.01 55.05
CA ILE A 488 6.84 -25.79 53.95
C ILE A 488 6.10 -25.74 52.60
N VAL A 489 5.21 -26.71 52.34
CA VAL A 489 4.47 -26.76 51.07
C VAL A 489 3.58 -25.54 50.88
N VAL A 490 2.80 -25.18 51.91
CA VAL A 490 1.90 -24.02 51.85
C VAL A 490 2.68 -22.72 51.70
N SER A 491 3.76 -22.53 52.46
CA SER A 491 4.56 -21.30 52.41
C SER A 491 5.20 -21.09 51.04
N CYS A 492 5.83 -22.11 50.45
CA CYS A 492 6.47 -22.00 49.14
C CYS A 492 5.43 -21.84 48.01
N SER A 493 4.31 -22.57 48.09
CA SER A 493 3.25 -22.45 47.09
C SER A 493 2.55 -21.09 47.16
N PHE A 494 2.38 -20.51 48.35
CA PHE A 494 1.74 -19.22 48.56
C PHE A 494 2.51 -18.07 47.89
N VAL A 495 3.85 -18.08 47.95
CA VAL A 495 4.68 -17.11 47.23
C VAL A 495 4.44 -17.17 45.72
N GLN A 496 4.36 -18.38 45.15
CA GLN A 496 4.06 -18.57 43.73
C GLN A 496 2.67 -18.06 43.35
N VAL A 497 1.66 -18.32 44.20
CA VAL A 497 0.29 -17.82 44.00
C VAL A 497 0.29 -16.29 43.99
N ILE A 498 0.97 -15.63 44.93
CA ILE A 498 1.09 -14.17 44.95
C ILE A 498 1.71 -13.66 43.64
N LEU A 499 2.83 -14.24 43.21
CA LEU A 499 3.48 -13.85 41.94
C LEU A 499 2.55 -14.00 40.74
N CYS A 500 1.83 -15.12 40.64
CA CYS A 500 0.89 -15.35 39.54
C CYS A 500 -0.30 -14.38 39.60
N THR A 501 -0.85 -14.11 40.80
CA THR A 501 -1.96 -13.14 40.93
C THR A 501 -1.53 -11.72 40.60
N ALA A 502 -0.33 -11.31 41.04
CA ALA A 502 0.23 -10.01 40.68
C ALA A 502 0.39 -9.88 39.17
N TRP A 503 0.94 -10.91 38.52
CA TRP A 503 1.11 -10.94 37.06
C TRP A 503 -0.23 -10.83 36.32
N LEU A 504 -1.26 -11.59 36.74
CA LEU A 504 -2.59 -11.53 36.15
C LEU A 504 -3.30 -10.18 36.35
N VAL A 505 -3.01 -9.46 37.45
CA VAL A 505 -3.61 -8.15 37.73
C VAL A 505 -2.90 -7.02 36.98
N THR A 506 -1.57 -7.04 36.91
CA THR A 506 -0.81 -5.94 36.30
C THR A 506 -0.73 -6.02 34.78
N SER A 507 -0.54 -7.23 34.26
CA SER A 507 -0.19 -7.45 32.85
C SER A 507 -0.58 -8.88 32.45
N ALA A 508 -1.89 -9.12 32.39
CA ALA A 508 -2.45 -10.42 32.09
C ALA A 508 -2.01 -10.93 30.69
N PRO A 509 -1.67 -12.23 30.56
CA PRO A 509 -1.46 -12.84 29.26
C PRO A 509 -2.73 -12.73 28.40
N HIS A 510 -2.56 -12.36 27.13
CA HIS A 510 -3.67 -12.15 26.20
C HIS A 510 -3.36 -12.78 24.85
N PRO A 511 -4.39 -13.19 24.08
CA PRO A 511 -4.19 -13.73 22.75
C PRO A 511 -3.64 -12.64 21.82
N GLU A 512 -2.57 -12.94 21.10
CA GLU A 512 -1.96 -12.06 20.11
C GLU A 512 -1.71 -12.83 18.81
N ALA A 513 -1.91 -12.15 17.69
CA ALA A 513 -1.61 -12.65 16.36
C ALA A 513 -0.32 -11.99 15.87
N ASP A 514 0.79 -12.73 15.82
CA ASP A 514 2.02 -12.21 15.24
C ASP A 514 1.95 -12.36 13.72
N MET A 515 1.90 -11.21 13.04
CA MET A 515 1.74 -11.13 11.58
C MET A 515 3.06 -10.94 10.83
N ASN A 516 4.19 -10.78 11.53
CA ASN A 516 5.46 -10.29 10.97
C ASN A 516 6.57 -11.34 10.86
N LEU A 517 6.38 -12.54 11.44
CA LEU A 517 7.47 -13.53 11.58
C LEU A 517 7.62 -14.50 10.38
N VAL A 518 6.55 -14.77 9.62
CA VAL A 518 6.56 -15.67 8.46
C VAL A 518 5.65 -15.10 7.35
N ALA A 519 6.06 -15.20 6.09
CA ALA A 519 5.42 -14.54 4.95
C ALA A 519 4.01 -15.07 4.65
N ASP A 520 3.74 -16.34 4.93
CA ASP A 520 2.51 -17.07 4.56
C ASP A 520 1.63 -17.48 5.76
N GLU A 521 2.12 -17.34 6.99
CA GLU A 521 1.43 -17.77 8.21
C GLU A 521 1.18 -16.63 9.21
N ILE A 522 0.01 -16.64 9.87
CA ILE A 522 -0.26 -15.87 11.09
C ILE A 522 -0.07 -16.81 12.26
N ILE A 523 0.92 -16.53 13.10
CA ILE A 523 1.13 -17.31 14.31
C ILE A 523 0.19 -16.78 15.38
N LEU A 524 -0.84 -17.57 15.72
CA LEU A 524 -1.73 -17.25 16.83
C LEU A 524 -1.10 -17.80 18.12
N GLY A 525 -0.75 -16.90 19.03
CA GLY A 525 -0.12 -17.22 20.31
C GLY A 525 -0.81 -16.55 21.48
N CYS A 526 -0.34 -16.87 22.68
CA CYS A 526 -0.63 -16.07 23.87
C CYS A 526 0.61 -15.22 24.14
N ASN A 527 0.49 -13.90 24.08
CA ASN A 527 1.52 -13.02 24.59
C ASN A 527 1.50 -13.06 26.12
N GLU A 528 2.66 -13.20 26.74
CA GLU A 528 2.83 -13.23 28.19
C GLU A 528 2.47 -11.89 28.88
N GLY A 529 2.29 -10.81 28.13
CA GLY A 529 1.96 -9.45 28.59
C GLY A 529 3.17 -8.73 29.21
N SER A 530 3.88 -9.40 30.12
CA SER A 530 5.13 -8.91 30.71
C SER A 530 6.18 -10.01 30.76
N THR A 531 7.23 -9.85 29.96
CA THR A 531 8.40 -10.73 29.95
C THR A 531 9.08 -10.79 31.31
N LEU A 532 9.13 -9.67 32.03
CA LEU A 532 9.71 -9.60 33.39
C LEU A 532 8.95 -10.51 34.37
N MET A 533 7.61 -10.44 34.38
CA MET A 533 6.80 -11.25 35.30
C MET A 533 6.87 -12.74 34.98
N PHE A 534 6.86 -13.09 33.69
CA PHE A 534 7.09 -14.46 33.23
C PHE A 534 8.43 -15.02 33.75
N TYR A 535 9.52 -14.27 33.58
CA TYR A 535 10.83 -14.68 34.09
C TYR A 535 10.88 -14.73 35.61
N CYS A 536 10.18 -13.87 36.33
CA CYS A 536 10.11 -13.93 37.79
C CYS A 536 9.47 -15.23 38.28
N VAL A 537 8.38 -15.68 37.64
CA VAL A 537 7.74 -16.97 37.93
C VAL A 537 8.70 -18.14 37.68
N LEU A 538 9.37 -18.18 36.52
CA LEU A 538 10.32 -19.24 36.20
C LEU A 538 11.54 -19.24 37.12
N LEU A 539 12.07 -18.05 37.45
CA LEU A 539 13.22 -17.92 38.34
C LEU A 539 12.90 -18.41 39.75
N TYR A 540 11.69 -18.17 40.25
CA TYR A 540 11.26 -18.71 41.55
C TYR A 540 11.17 -20.24 41.55
N LEU A 541 10.63 -20.85 40.49
CA LEU A 541 10.60 -22.31 40.35
C LEU A 541 12.01 -22.91 40.29
N LEU A 542 12.90 -22.27 39.52
CA LEU A 542 14.30 -22.70 39.43
C LEU A 542 15.01 -22.54 40.78
N PHE A 543 14.75 -21.45 41.51
CA PHE A 543 15.27 -21.25 42.86
C PHE A 543 14.82 -22.36 43.82
N LEU A 544 13.53 -22.70 43.84
CA LEU A 544 13.02 -23.82 44.64
C LEU A 544 13.68 -25.15 44.24
N ALA A 545 13.87 -25.39 42.94
CA ALA A 545 14.52 -26.59 42.44
C ALA A 545 16.01 -26.66 42.84
N ILE A 546 16.74 -25.54 42.77
CA ILE A 546 18.15 -25.46 43.18
C ILE A 546 18.28 -25.70 44.69
N VAL A 547 17.46 -25.03 45.52
CA VAL A 547 17.44 -25.25 46.98
C VAL A 547 17.11 -26.71 47.29
N GLY A 548 16.08 -27.26 46.64
CA GLY A 548 15.72 -28.67 46.76
C GLY A 548 16.86 -29.60 46.35
N PHE A 549 17.54 -29.32 45.24
CA PHE A 549 18.67 -30.10 44.77
C PHE A 549 19.84 -30.04 45.75
N SER A 550 20.20 -28.86 46.25
CA SER A 550 21.27 -28.69 47.25
C SER A 550 20.99 -29.48 48.53
N VAL A 551 19.77 -29.40 49.05
CA VAL A 551 19.34 -30.17 50.23
C VAL A 551 19.35 -31.67 49.94
N ALA A 552 18.82 -32.10 48.78
CA ALA A 552 18.81 -33.50 48.39
C ALA A 552 20.22 -34.06 48.12
N PHE A 553 21.14 -33.24 47.62
CA PHE A 553 22.53 -33.62 47.37
C PHE A 553 23.26 -33.87 48.68
N GLN A 554 23.10 -32.99 49.68
CA GLN A 554 23.64 -33.21 51.03
C GLN A 554 23.08 -34.50 51.65
N ALA A 555 21.80 -34.79 51.41
CA ALA A 555 21.14 -36.01 51.90
C ALA A 555 21.64 -37.32 51.25
N ARG A 556 22.48 -37.27 50.20
CA ARG A 556 23.07 -38.48 49.60
C ARG A 556 24.15 -39.12 50.48
N HIS A 557 24.74 -38.38 51.41
CA HIS A 557 25.72 -38.90 52.36
C HIS A 557 25.08 -39.69 53.52
N LEU A 558 23.75 -39.82 53.54
CA LEU A 558 23.04 -40.66 54.50
C LEU A 558 23.24 -42.15 54.19
N PRO A 559 23.33 -43.02 55.21
CA PRO A 559 23.65 -44.45 55.04
C PRO A 559 22.62 -45.19 54.17
N ASP A 560 23.10 -46.21 53.42
CA ASP A 560 22.40 -46.92 52.33
C ASP A 560 21.00 -47.47 52.66
N SER A 561 20.64 -47.59 53.94
CA SER A 561 19.26 -47.81 54.39
C SER A 561 18.25 -46.79 53.84
N PHE A 562 18.70 -45.62 53.37
CA PHE A 562 17.89 -44.55 52.78
C PHE A 562 18.24 -44.27 51.31
N ASN A 563 18.38 -45.32 50.47
CA ASN A 563 18.55 -45.16 49.01
C ASN A 563 17.49 -44.25 48.32
N GLU A 564 16.39 -43.95 49.01
CA GLU A 564 15.39 -42.96 48.60
C GLU A 564 15.95 -41.56 48.32
N THR A 565 16.97 -41.07 49.06
CA THR A 565 17.53 -39.72 48.84
C THR A 565 18.34 -39.62 47.55
N LYS A 566 18.99 -40.70 47.12
CA LYS A 566 19.71 -40.78 45.84
C LYS A 566 18.74 -40.61 44.66
N PHE A 567 17.61 -41.32 44.69
CA PHE A 567 16.57 -41.20 43.65
C PHE A 567 15.92 -39.81 43.61
N ILE A 568 15.64 -39.21 44.77
CA ILE A 568 15.11 -37.84 44.84
C ILE A 568 16.10 -36.85 44.26
N SER A 569 17.38 -36.95 44.63
CA SER A 569 18.39 -36.03 44.14
C SER A 569 18.66 -36.20 42.63
N PHE A 570 18.60 -37.43 42.10
CA PHE A 570 18.65 -37.66 40.65
C PHE A 570 17.43 -37.08 39.93
N SER A 571 16.24 -37.20 40.52
CA SER A 571 15.01 -36.62 39.95
C SER A 571 15.07 -35.08 39.86
N LEU A 572 15.59 -34.42 40.90
CA LEU A 572 15.78 -32.96 40.92
C LEU A 572 16.91 -32.51 39.99
N LEU A 573 17.95 -33.33 39.79
CA LEU A 573 18.98 -33.05 38.78
C LEU A 573 18.38 -33.07 37.37
N CYS A 574 17.58 -34.10 37.04
CA CYS A 574 16.88 -34.18 35.75
C CYS A 574 15.97 -32.96 35.55
N PHE A 575 15.23 -32.58 36.60
CA PHE A 575 14.39 -31.38 36.60
C PHE A 575 15.20 -30.13 36.26
N CYS A 576 16.28 -29.85 37.02
CA CYS A 576 17.12 -28.68 36.80
C CYS A 576 17.75 -28.67 35.40
N SER A 577 18.19 -29.83 34.87
CA SER A 577 18.76 -29.90 33.52
C SER A 577 17.75 -29.54 32.43
N VAL A 578 16.50 -30.00 32.54
CA VAL A 578 15.45 -29.68 31.57
C VAL A 578 15.16 -28.18 31.57
N TRP A 579 15.04 -27.56 32.75
CA TRP A 579 14.73 -26.14 32.85
C TRP A 579 15.91 -25.22 32.51
N LEU A 580 17.16 -25.65 32.74
CA LEU A 580 18.34 -24.92 32.26
C LEU A 580 18.43 -24.95 30.73
N SER A 581 18.10 -26.08 30.10
CA SER A 581 18.05 -26.19 28.63
C SER A 581 16.85 -25.48 28.02
N PHE A 582 15.73 -25.36 28.74
CA PHE A 582 14.54 -24.67 28.27
C PHE A 582 14.83 -23.21 27.89
N PHE A 583 15.56 -22.45 28.72
CA PHE A 583 15.84 -21.03 28.46
C PHE A 583 16.45 -20.73 27.08
N PRO A 584 17.60 -21.34 26.69
CA PRO A 584 18.19 -21.08 25.37
C PRO A 584 17.32 -21.60 24.23
N THR A 585 16.62 -22.73 24.40
CA THR A 585 15.73 -23.27 23.37
C THR A 585 14.49 -22.39 23.17
N TYR A 586 13.91 -21.87 24.24
CA TYR A 586 12.77 -20.95 24.21
C TYR A 586 13.10 -19.68 23.44
N LEU A 587 14.26 -19.08 23.71
CA LEU A 587 14.72 -17.87 23.01
C LEU A 587 15.08 -18.11 21.52
N SER A 588 15.50 -19.34 21.18
CA SER A 588 15.90 -19.70 19.82
C SER A 588 14.74 -20.16 18.94
N THR A 589 13.62 -20.57 19.53
CA THR A 589 12.46 -21.11 18.81
C THR A 589 11.35 -20.07 18.72
N LYS A 590 10.55 -20.14 17.65
CA LYS A 590 9.45 -19.20 17.40
C LYS A 590 8.17 -19.96 17.06
N GLY A 591 7.03 -19.29 17.25
CA GLY A 591 5.70 -19.80 16.92
C GLY A 591 5.30 -21.09 17.65
N LYS A 592 4.62 -21.99 16.95
CA LYS A 592 4.08 -23.23 17.55
C LYS A 592 5.13 -24.15 18.18
N TYR A 593 6.37 -24.09 17.70
CA TYR A 593 7.49 -24.87 18.26
C TYR A 593 7.93 -24.37 19.63
N MET A 594 7.82 -23.07 19.91
CA MET A 594 8.11 -22.50 21.23
C MET A 594 7.19 -23.09 22.30
N VAL A 595 5.88 -23.17 22.00
CA VAL A 595 4.87 -23.80 22.86
C VAL A 595 5.14 -25.30 23.02
N ALA A 596 5.54 -25.99 21.94
CA ALA A 596 5.88 -27.41 22.00
C ALA A 596 7.10 -27.70 22.89
N VAL A 597 8.13 -26.84 22.85
CA VAL A 597 9.30 -26.94 23.74
C VAL A 597 8.90 -26.79 25.21
N GLU A 598 7.97 -25.88 25.50
CA GLU A 598 7.41 -25.70 26.85
C GLU A 598 6.66 -26.95 27.33
N ILE A 599 5.76 -27.49 26.50
CA ILE A 599 5.05 -28.74 26.79
C ILE A 599 6.04 -29.89 27.00
N PHE A 600 7.01 -30.06 26.11
CA PHE A 600 8.02 -31.11 26.23
C PHE A 600 8.80 -31.00 27.55
N SER A 601 9.14 -29.78 27.96
CA SER A 601 9.85 -29.54 29.23
C SER A 601 8.98 -29.89 30.44
N ILE A 602 7.69 -29.56 30.40
CA ILE A 602 6.70 -29.93 31.43
C ILE A 602 6.57 -31.47 31.53
N LEU A 603 6.40 -32.14 30.39
CA LEU A 603 6.22 -33.60 30.33
C LEU A 603 7.48 -34.34 30.79
N SER A 604 8.65 -33.95 30.27
CA SER A 604 9.94 -34.58 30.59
C SER A 604 10.30 -34.41 32.08
N SER A 605 10.16 -33.19 32.61
CA SER A 605 10.45 -32.93 34.03
C SER A 605 9.49 -33.67 34.97
N SER A 606 8.19 -33.69 34.67
CA SER A 606 7.18 -34.45 35.43
C SER A 606 7.41 -35.96 35.35
N ALA A 607 7.76 -36.48 34.17
CA ALA A 607 8.09 -37.89 33.97
C ALA A 607 9.36 -38.30 34.73
N GLY A 608 10.37 -37.45 34.78
CA GLY A 608 11.57 -37.65 35.61
C GLY A 608 11.24 -37.74 37.10
N LEU A 609 10.39 -36.84 37.62
CA LEU A 609 9.91 -36.90 39.01
C LEU A 609 9.11 -38.17 39.29
N LEU A 610 8.16 -38.52 38.42
CA LEU A 610 7.34 -39.72 38.56
C LEU A 610 8.19 -41.00 38.52
N GLY A 611 9.02 -41.14 37.48
CA GLY A 611 9.86 -42.30 37.25
C GLY A 611 10.85 -42.51 38.38
N CYS A 612 11.68 -41.52 38.69
CA CYS A 612 12.75 -41.70 39.66
C CYS A 612 12.23 -41.92 41.09
N ILE A 613 11.17 -41.23 41.51
CA ILE A 613 10.67 -41.29 42.89
C ILE A 613 9.75 -42.49 43.13
N PHE A 614 8.90 -42.82 42.15
CA PHE A 614 7.80 -43.78 42.36
C PHE A 614 8.02 -45.14 41.69
N PHE A 615 8.79 -45.23 40.61
CA PHE A 615 9.05 -46.52 39.95
C PHE A 615 9.70 -47.55 40.90
N PRO A 616 10.77 -47.22 41.66
CA PRO A 616 11.37 -48.17 42.59
C PRO A 616 10.38 -48.63 43.68
N LYS A 617 9.47 -47.75 44.10
CA LYS A 617 8.47 -48.06 45.13
C LYS A 617 7.36 -48.94 44.62
N CYS A 618 6.86 -48.66 43.42
CA CYS A 618 5.85 -49.50 42.77
C CYS A 618 6.41 -50.90 42.49
N PHE A 619 7.69 -50.98 42.06
CA PHE A 619 8.38 -52.25 41.87
C PHE A 619 8.40 -53.09 43.15
N VAL A 620 8.78 -52.49 44.29
CA VAL A 620 8.77 -53.20 45.58
C VAL A 620 7.35 -53.58 46.01
N ILE A 621 6.36 -52.70 45.84
CA ILE A 621 4.97 -52.98 46.26
C ILE A 621 4.34 -54.11 45.42
N LEU A 622 4.58 -54.16 44.12
CA LEU A 622 3.92 -55.10 43.19
C LEU A 622 4.72 -56.38 42.94
N VAL A 623 6.03 -56.29 42.74
CA VAL A 623 6.88 -57.40 42.27
C VAL A 623 7.61 -58.09 43.42
N ARG A 624 7.94 -57.35 44.49
CA ARG A 624 8.68 -57.88 45.66
C ARG A 624 7.96 -57.59 46.99
N PRO A 625 6.71 -58.08 47.18
CA PRO A 625 5.94 -57.84 48.40
C PRO A 625 6.61 -58.44 49.66
N ASP A 626 7.53 -59.38 49.49
CA ASP A 626 8.40 -59.96 50.51
C ASP A 626 9.22 -58.89 51.26
N LEU A 627 9.69 -57.84 50.56
CA LEU A 627 10.41 -56.70 51.14
C LEU A 627 9.49 -55.69 51.84
N ASN A 628 8.17 -55.85 51.72
CA ASN A 628 7.16 -54.96 52.29
C ASN A 628 6.72 -55.41 53.71
N ASN A 629 7.47 -56.31 54.34
CA ASN A 629 7.15 -56.85 55.66
C ASN A 629 7.92 -56.12 56.78
N LYS A 630 7.20 -55.73 57.86
CA LYS A 630 7.73 -54.90 58.96
C LYS A 630 8.97 -55.51 59.63
N LYS A 631 9.09 -56.84 59.62
CA LYS A 631 10.21 -57.61 60.20
C LYS A 631 11.52 -57.48 59.40
N GLN A 632 11.47 -57.39 58.07
CA GLN A 632 12.69 -57.22 57.24
C GLN A 632 13.20 -55.78 57.23
N LEU A 633 12.31 -54.78 57.25
CA LEU A 633 12.68 -53.36 57.40
C LEU A 633 13.41 -53.04 58.71
N ILE A 634 13.12 -53.80 59.79
CA ILE A 634 13.80 -53.67 61.08
C ILE A 634 15.11 -54.48 61.11
N ARG A 635 15.19 -55.60 60.39
CA ARG A 635 16.38 -56.47 60.34
C ARG A 635 17.54 -55.83 59.58
N GLY A 636 17.28 -55.15 58.46
CA GLY A 636 18.30 -54.34 57.77
C GLY A 636 18.84 -53.17 58.60
N LYS A 637 18.11 -52.74 59.63
CA LYS A 637 18.54 -51.70 60.59
C LYS A 637 19.44 -52.24 61.73
N ARG A 638 19.50 -53.56 61.92
CA ARG A 638 20.35 -54.22 62.93
C ARG A 638 21.66 -54.77 62.36
N GLU A 639 21.71 -55.06 61.06
CA GLU A 639 22.94 -55.55 60.40
C GLU A 639 23.91 -54.41 60.00
N GLY A 640 23.58 -53.14 60.31
CA GLY A 640 24.41 -51.95 60.06
C GLY A 640 24.58 -51.03 61.28
N ILE A 641 24.71 -51.61 62.48
CA ILE A 641 25.24 -50.94 63.68
C ILE A 641 26.65 -51.44 63.92
#